data_AF-A0A969S8K3-F1
#
_entry.id   AF-A0A969S8K3-F1
#
_cell.length_a   1.000
_cell.length_b   1.000
_cell.length_c   1.000
_cell.angle_alpha   90.00
_cell.angle_beta   90.00
_cell.angle_gamma   90.00
#
_symmetry.space_group_name_H-M   'P 1'
#
loop_
_entity.id
_entity.type
_entity.pdbx_description
1 polymer ?
#
loop_
_entity_poly.entity_id
_entity_poly.type
_entity_poly.pdbx_seq_one_letter_code
_entity_poly.pdbx_strand_id
1 'polypeptide(L)'
;MIQEPSFKPLSDRVPPQNVDAEEAILGGILLDPEAIARVADILQPQAFYISAHQEIYRTALLLHAQGKPTDLTTITAWLQDNDKLEKIGGQGRIAQLVDRLVSSANIDQYAQLVTDKYLRRQLIKAGNEIIQLGYDKAMPLEEMLDKAEQRIFSLAQERPQSSLSPTAEVLTTTFNEIESRSLGTAVAGIPCNFYDLDAMTQGFQRSDLIIVAGRPAMGKTSFVLNLARNIAALHKLPVCVFSLEMSKEQLVYRLLSSEVSIESGRLRAGRVRQEEWEVLGHAISQLSQFPIYIDDTPNISVTEMRSKARRLQAEHGGKLGLILIDYLQLMEGNSDNRVQELSKITRALKGMARELQVPVMTLSQLSRGVEARTNKRPMMSDLRESGCLTGDTLITLAESGRRVPIRTLVGQSNFAVWALNEETGRIEKAIASRAFSTGIKPVFQLMTRLGRRIRATANHPFRTLEGWPRLDELQLGSRIALIASHLENRPPSTNRGMVPSNVWQPHALPAMQTRGLTQRQMHSQLGTADLGTQPYRQNLSRERAYRVATVVQSPQLAQLANSDLYWDEIISIESAGIEEVFDLTVPGDHNFVANNIVVHNSIEQDADLIVMLYRDEYYNPDTPDRGIAEVIIAKHRNGPVGTVKLLFEPQFTRFRNLAGGPTA
;
A
#
# COMPACT_ATOMS: atom_id res chain seq x y z
N MET A 1 -10.25 -25.57 47.49
CA MET A 1 -10.62 -26.19 46.21
C MET A 1 -10.01 -25.35 45.10
N ILE A 2 -8.84 -25.74 44.60
CA ILE A 2 -8.29 -25.16 43.37
C ILE A 2 -8.96 -25.96 42.25
N GLN A 3 -9.86 -25.33 41.49
CA GLN A 3 -10.38 -25.96 40.27
C GLN A 3 -9.21 -26.06 39.29
N GLU A 4 -8.69 -27.28 39.09
CA GLU A 4 -7.79 -27.55 37.98
C GLU A 4 -8.52 -27.20 36.67
N PRO A 5 -7.89 -26.44 35.75
CA PRO A 5 -8.47 -26.21 34.44
C PRO A 5 -8.62 -27.56 33.73
N SER A 6 -9.88 -27.99 33.59
CA SER A 6 -10.25 -29.21 32.89
C SER A 6 -10.06 -29.00 31.38
N PHE A 7 -8.86 -29.30 30.88
CA PHE A 7 -8.62 -29.46 29.45
C PHE A 7 -9.16 -30.82 29.02
N LYS A 8 -10.49 -30.96 28.90
CA LYS A 8 -11.10 -32.16 28.31
C LYS A 8 -10.58 -32.32 26.88
N PRO A 9 -9.95 -33.46 26.51
CA PRO A 9 -9.61 -33.71 25.12
C PRO A 9 -10.89 -33.77 24.28
N LEU A 10 -10.92 -33.03 23.17
CA LEU A 10 -11.95 -33.10 22.14
C LEU A 10 -11.84 -34.43 21.39
N SER A 11 -12.24 -35.52 22.02
CA SER A 11 -12.14 -36.89 21.48
C SER A 11 -13.51 -37.55 21.54
N ASP A 12 -14.30 -37.38 20.47
CA ASP A 12 -15.36 -38.31 19.99
C ASP A 12 -16.34 -37.69 18.96
N ARG A 13 -16.07 -36.48 18.43
CA ARG A 13 -16.95 -35.86 17.43
C ARG A 13 -16.44 -36.09 16.02
N VAL A 14 -17.27 -36.71 15.19
CA VAL A 14 -17.04 -36.83 13.74
C VAL A 14 -16.93 -35.42 13.13
N PRO A 15 -15.95 -35.16 12.24
CA PRO A 15 -15.85 -33.88 11.56
C PRO A 15 -17.16 -33.51 10.83
N PRO A 16 -17.56 -32.22 10.83
CA PRO A 16 -18.78 -31.79 10.14
C PRO A 16 -18.78 -32.20 8.67
N GLN A 17 -19.81 -32.94 8.26
CA GLN A 17 -19.98 -33.50 6.92
C GLN A 17 -21.46 -33.52 6.54
N ASN A 18 -21.74 -33.52 5.24
CA ASN A 18 -23.08 -33.77 4.70
C ASN A 18 -22.93 -34.59 3.41
N VAL A 19 -22.86 -35.91 3.57
CA VAL A 19 -22.61 -36.85 2.46
C VAL A 19 -23.76 -36.84 1.46
N ASP A 20 -25.01 -36.70 1.93
CA ASP A 20 -26.18 -36.68 1.06
C ASP A 20 -26.16 -35.46 0.11
N ALA A 21 -25.74 -34.30 0.61
CA ALA A 21 -25.56 -33.10 -0.22
C ALA A 21 -24.41 -33.28 -1.23
N GLU A 22 -23.30 -33.92 -0.84
CA GLU A 22 -22.20 -34.24 -1.76
C GLU A 22 -22.65 -35.19 -2.87
N GLU A 23 -23.36 -36.27 -2.54
CA GLU A 23 -23.88 -37.23 -3.52
C GLU A 23 -24.88 -36.55 -4.48
N ALA A 24 -25.75 -35.67 -3.96
CA ALA A 24 -26.70 -34.91 -4.77
C ALA A 24 -26.03 -33.94 -5.76
N ILE A 25 -24.95 -33.25 -5.36
CA ILE A 25 -24.21 -32.36 -6.26
C ILE A 25 -23.55 -33.17 -7.38
N LEU A 26 -22.86 -34.26 -7.03
CA LEU A 26 -22.15 -35.09 -8.00
C LEU A 26 -23.10 -35.78 -8.98
N GLY A 27 -24.16 -36.41 -8.47
CA GLY A 27 -25.19 -36.98 -9.33
C GLY A 27 -25.82 -35.94 -10.25
N GLY A 28 -25.96 -34.69 -9.75
CA GLY A 28 -26.57 -33.60 -10.49
C GLY A 28 -25.71 -33.17 -11.67
N ILE A 29 -24.39 -33.07 -11.45
CA ILE A 29 -23.40 -32.79 -12.50
C ILE A 29 -23.32 -33.93 -13.52
N LEU A 30 -23.43 -35.19 -13.07
CA LEU A 30 -23.38 -36.37 -13.93
C LEU A 30 -24.63 -36.51 -14.82
N LEU A 31 -25.78 -35.99 -14.37
CA LEU A 31 -27.07 -36.01 -15.07
C LEU A 31 -27.27 -34.78 -15.97
N ASP A 32 -26.92 -33.60 -15.46
CA ASP A 32 -27.02 -32.30 -16.14
C ASP A 32 -25.61 -31.68 -16.25
N PRO A 33 -24.94 -31.81 -17.41
CA PRO A 33 -23.61 -31.24 -17.62
C PRO A 33 -23.52 -29.72 -17.47
N GLU A 34 -24.64 -28.98 -17.53
CA GLU A 34 -24.65 -27.53 -17.31
C GLU A 34 -24.64 -27.17 -15.82
N ALA A 35 -24.96 -28.12 -14.93
CA ALA A 35 -25.01 -27.89 -13.49
C ALA A 35 -23.64 -27.54 -12.88
N ILE A 36 -22.55 -28.05 -13.45
CA ILE A 36 -21.19 -27.76 -12.98
C ILE A 36 -20.89 -26.25 -13.02
N ALA A 37 -21.40 -25.53 -14.01
CA ALA A 37 -21.15 -24.09 -14.16
C ALA A 37 -21.75 -23.27 -13.00
N ARG A 38 -22.86 -23.74 -12.40
CA ARG A 38 -23.52 -23.07 -11.28
C ARG A 38 -22.77 -23.23 -9.96
N VAL A 39 -22.01 -24.32 -9.80
CA VAL A 39 -21.29 -24.65 -8.55
C VAL A 39 -19.78 -24.48 -8.62
N ALA A 40 -19.19 -24.38 -9.81
CA ALA A 40 -17.76 -24.25 -10.01
C ALA A 40 -17.14 -23.07 -9.25
N ASP A 41 -17.88 -21.95 -9.15
CA ASP A 41 -17.44 -20.73 -8.46
C ASP A 41 -17.57 -20.81 -6.93
N ILE A 42 -18.38 -21.74 -6.43
CA ILE A 42 -18.72 -21.87 -5.00
C ILE A 42 -17.91 -22.98 -4.33
N LEU A 43 -17.68 -24.10 -5.04
CA LEU A 43 -17.10 -25.31 -4.49
C LEU A 43 -15.72 -25.60 -5.05
N GLN A 44 -14.77 -25.83 -4.14
CA GLN A 44 -13.47 -26.41 -4.45
C GLN A 44 -13.49 -27.93 -4.23
N PRO A 45 -12.64 -28.72 -4.92
CA PRO A 45 -12.57 -30.17 -4.71
C PRO A 45 -12.38 -30.58 -3.24
N GLN A 46 -11.62 -29.80 -2.47
CA GLN A 46 -11.35 -30.06 -1.05
C GLN A 46 -12.59 -29.85 -0.16
N ALA A 47 -13.65 -29.23 -0.68
CA ALA A 47 -14.91 -29.02 0.02
C ALA A 47 -15.67 -30.34 0.28
N PHE A 48 -15.44 -31.36 -0.54
CA PHE A 48 -16.01 -32.68 -0.34
C PHE A 48 -15.26 -33.43 0.76
N TYR A 49 -15.98 -34.06 1.68
CA TYR A 49 -15.40 -34.84 2.77
C TYR A 49 -14.84 -36.17 2.28
N ILE A 50 -15.56 -36.84 1.37
CA ILE A 50 -15.16 -38.16 0.86
C ILE A 50 -14.13 -37.98 -0.26
N SER A 51 -12.95 -38.61 -0.12
CA SER A 51 -11.87 -38.54 -1.11
C SER A 51 -12.31 -38.93 -2.53
N ALA A 52 -13.16 -39.95 -2.66
CA ALA A 52 -13.75 -40.34 -3.94
C ALA A 52 -14.56 -39.21 -4.59
N HIS A 53 -15.35 -38.48 -3.79
CA HIS A 53 -16.15 -37.34 -4.25
C HIS A 53 -15.26 -36.17 -4.70
N GLN A 54 -14.16 -35.91 -3.97
CA GLN A 54 -13.18 -34.90 -4.37
C GLN A 54 -12.61 -35.18 -5.76
N GLU A 55 -12.28 -36.44 -6.04
CA GLU A 55 -11.67 -36.84 -7.32
C GLU A 55 -12.68 -36.80 -8.47
N ILE A 56 -13.93 -37.21 -8.22
CA ILE A 56 -15.02 -37.10 -9.20
C ILE A 56 -15.25 -35.63 -9.55
N TYR A 57 -15.39 -34.76 -8.55
CA TYR A 57 -15.59 -33.32 -8.78
C TYR A 57 -14.39 -32.65 -9.46
N ARG A 58 -13.16 -33.00 -9.06
CA ARG A 58 -11.93 -32.52 -9.73
C ARG A 58 -11.91 -32.89 -11.21
N THR A 59 -12.35 -34.11 -11.53
CA THR A 59 -12.45 -34.58 -12.91
C THR A 59 -13.52 -33.80 -13.68
N ALA A 60 -14.69 -33.58 -13.07
CA ALA A 60 -15.75 -32.77 -13.67
C ALA A 60 -15.28 -31.34 -13.97
N LEU A 61 -14.59 -30.68 -13.04
CA LEU A 61 -14.00 -29.35 -13.25
C LEU A 61 -12.98 -29.34 -14.41
N LEU A 62 -12.12 -30.36 -14.49
CA LEU A 62 -11.11 -30.45 -15.53
C LEU A 62 -11.74 -30.65 -16.92
N LEU A 63 -12.75 -31.49 -17.03
CA LEU A 63 -13.50 -31.70 -18.28
C LEU A 63 -14.28 -30.45 -18.67
N HIS A 64 -14.92 -29.79 -17.71
CA HIS A 64 -15.63 -28.53 -17.93
C HIS A 64 -14.68 -27.43 -18.44
N ALA A 65 -13.50 -27.29 -17.85
CA ALA A 65 -12.47 -26.35 -18.31
C ALA A 65 -11.95 -26.66 -19.73
N GLN A 66 -12.04 -27.92 -20.16
CA GLN A 66 -11.71 -28.35 -21.53
C GLN A 66 -12.90 -28.23 -22.51
N GLY A 67 -14.05 -27.73 -22.07
CA GLY A 67 -15.28 -27.65 -22.87
C GLY A 67 -15.88 -29.02 -23.21
N LYS A 68 -15.55 -30.06 -22.44
CA LYS A 68 -16.08 -31.42 -22.61
C LYS A 68 -17.30 -31.64 -21.70
N PRO A 69 -18.27 -32.46 -22.11
CA PRO A 69 -19.42 -32.80 -21.27
C PRO A 69 -18.97 -33.51 -19.99
N THR A 70 -19.65 -33.22 -18.88
CA THR A 70 -19.39 -33.83 -17.56
C THR A 70 -20.38 -34.94 -17.22
N ASP A 71 -20.90 -35.62 -18.24
CA ASP A 71 -21.84 -36.72 -18.08
C ASP A 71 -21.18 -37.99 -17.51
N LEU A 72 -22.02 -38.93 -17.06
CA LEU A 72 -21.60 -40.22 -16.50
C LEU A 72 -20.61 -40.95 -17.40
N THR A 73 -20.87 -41.01 -18.70
CA THR A 73 -20.02 -41.71 -19.67
C THR A 73 -18.64 -41.09 -19.81
N THR A 74 -18.57 -39.77 -19.90
CA THR A 74 -17.33 -39.02 -20.15
C THR A 74 -16.45 -39.01 -18.90
N ILE A 75 -17.03 -38.81 -17.72
CA ILE A 75 -16.29 -38.88 -16.45
C ILE A 75 -15.77 -40.30 -16.22
N THR A 76 -16.58 -41.33 -16.48
CA THR A 76 -16.16 -42.73 -16.30
C THR A 76 -15.01 -43.11 -17.24
N ALA A 77 -15.12 -42.75 -18.52
CA ALA A 77 -14.07 -43.01 -19.50
C ALA A 77 -12.76 -42.31 -19.13
N TRP A 78 -12.82 -41.03 -18.74
CA TRP A 78 -11.63 -40.29 -18.33
C TRP A 78 -10.96 -40.89 -17.09
N LEU A 79 -11.74 -41.29 -16.09
CA LEU A 79 -11.22 -41.92 -14.88
C LEU A 79 -10.63 -43.31 -15.15
N GLN A 80 -11.15 -44.02 -16.14
CA GLN A 80 -10.62 -45.31 -16.59
C GLN A 80 -9.27 -45.13 -17.31
N ASP A 81 -9.21 -44.19 -18.25
CA ASP A 81 -7.99 -43.89 -19.03
C ASP A 81 -6.83 -43.36 -18.16
N ASN A 82 -7.13 -42.88 -16.95
CA ASN A 82 -6.15 -42.35 -16.01
C ASN A 82 -5.90 -43.26 -14.79
N ASP A 83 -6.36 -44.52 -14.81
CA ASP A 83 -6.18 -45.50 -13.72
C ASP A 83 -6.70 -45.02 -12.34
N LYS A 84 -7.76 -44.19 -12.34
CA LYS A 84 -8.39 -43.64 -11.13
C LYS A 84 -9.75 -44.25 -10.81
N LEU A 85 -10.36 -44.94 -11.75
CA LEU A 85 -11.71 -45.50 -11.62
C LEU A 85 -11.84 -46.50 -10.46
N GLU A 86 -10.85 -47.37 -10.26
CA GLU A 86 -10.87 -48.34 -9.16
C GLU A 86 -10.75 -47.65 -7.79
N LYS A 87 -10.00 -46.55 -7.71
CA LYS A 87 -9.77 -45.81 -6.45
C LYS A 87 -11.01 -45.12 -5.91
N ILE A 88 -12.00 -44.87 -6.76
CA ILE A 88 -13.27 -44.22 -6.38
C ILE A 88 -14.43 -45.22 -6.21
N GLY A 89 -14.16 -46.53 -6.28
CA GLY A 89 -15.17 -47.58 -6.09
C GLY A 89 -15.77 -48.15 -7.38
N GLY A 90 -15.16 -47.87 -8.54
CA GLY A 90 -15.57 -48.43 -9.83
C GLY A 90 -16.83 -47.80 -10.43
N GLN A 91 -17.23 -48.28 -11.62
CA GLN A 91 -18.38 -47.74 -12.36
C GLN A 91 -19.69 -47.81 -11.57
N GLY A 92 -19.88 -48.88 -10.79
CA GLY A 92 -21.08 -49.07 -9.98
C GLY A 92 -21.30 -47.98 -8.93
N ARG A 93 -20.22 -47.41 -8.38
CA ARG A 93 -20.33 -46.31 -7.40
C ARG A 93 -20.77 -45.01 -8.05
N ILE A 94 -20.31 -44.71 -9.27
CA ILE A 94 -20.72 -43.49 -10.00
C ILE A 94 -22.18 -43.61 -10.46
N ALA A 95 -22.60 -44.79 -10.92
CA ALA A 95 -23.99 -45.05 -11.28
C ALA A 95 -24.95 -44.84 -10.09
N GLN A 96 -24.56 -45.27 -8.88
CA GLN A 96 -25.33 -45.05 -7.66
C GLN A 96 -25.55 -43.56 -7.32
N LEU A 97 -24.60 -42.68 -7.68
CA LEU A 97 -24.74 -41.24 -7.44
C LEU A 97 -25.87 -40.63 -8.30
N VAL A 98 -26.05 -41.16 -9.51
CA VAL A 98 -27.13 -40.75 -10.41
C VAL A 98 -28.48 -41.29 -9.93
N ASP A 99 -28.53 -42.56 -9.52
CA ASP A 99 -29.78 -43.22 -9.09
C ASP A 99 -30.36 -42.66 -7.79
N ARG A 100 -29.54 -42.09 -6.91
CA ARG A 100 -29.97 -41.51 -5.62
C ARG A 100 -30.56 -40.10 -5.74
N LEU A 101 -30.56 -39.53 -6.94
CA LEU A 101 -30.89 -38.13 -7.14
C LEU A 101 -32.40 -37.93 -7.31
N VAL A 102 -33.03 -37.21 -6.38
CA VAL A 102 -34.48 -36.95 -6.40
C VAL A 102 -34.84 -35.72 -7.27
N SER A 103 -33.96 -34.72 -7.35
CA SER A 103 -34.12 -33.54 -8.24
C SER A 103 -32.80 -32.76 -8.40
N SER A 104 -32.49 -32.32 -9.62
CA SER A 104 -31.31 -31.50 -9.95
C SER A 104 -31.53 -30.00 -9.75
N ALA A 105 -32.73 -29.56 -9.37
CA ALA A 105 -33.09 -28.14 -9.27
C ALA A 105 -32.44 -27.39 -8.09
N ASN A 106 -31.96 -28.11 -7.06
CA ASN A 106 -31.49 -27.49 -5.80
C ASN A 106 -29.96 -27.60 -5.57
N ILE A 107 -29.18 -27.85 -6.63
CA ILE A 107 -27.73 -28.06 -6.52
C ILE A 107 -27.02 -26.86 -5.84
N ASP A 108 -27.49 -25.63 -6.06
CA ASP A 108 -26.92 -24.41 -5.45
C ASP A 108 -27.06 -24.38 -3.91
N GLN A 109 -28.21 -24.84 -3.40
CA GLN A 109 -28.45 -24.92 -1.95
C GLN A 109 -27.59 -26.02 -1.32
N TYR A 110 -27.45 -27.16 -1.99
CA TYR A 110 -26.56 -28.23 -1.54
C TYR A 110 -25.09 -27.80 -1.55
N ALA A 111 -24.67 -27.02 -2.55
CA ALA A 111 -23.33 -26.46 -2.61
C ALA A 111 -23.03 -25.57 -1.40
N GLN A 112 -23.96 -24.68 -1.02
CA GLN A 112 -23.82 -23.88 0.20
C GLN A 112 -23.71 -24.73 1.47
N LEU A 113 -24.47 -25.83 1.56
CA LEU A 113 -24.40 -26.76 2.70
C LEU A 113 -23.03 -27.46 2.78
N VAL A 114 -22.50 -27.94 1.66
CA VAL A 114 -21.16 -28.55 1.61
C VAL A 114 -20.08 -27.53 1.96
N THR A 115 -20.19 -26.29 1.47
CA THR A 115 -19.28 -25.18 1.82
C THR A 115 -19.33 -24.84 3.32
N ASP A 116 -20.52 -24.78 3.94
CA ASP A 116 -20.65 -24.60 5.41
C ASP A 116 -19.89 -25.70 6.17
N LYS A 117 -20.05 -26.96 5.76
CA LYS A 117 -19.34 -28.09 6.40
C LYS A 117 -17.83 -28.00 6.18
N TYR A 118 -17.39 -27.63 4.98
CA TYR A 118 -15.98 -27.42 4.68
C TYR A 118 -15.35 -26.32 5.56
N LEU A 119 -16.00 -25.15 5.66
CA LEU A 119 -15.50 -24.04 6.49
C LEU A 119 -15.42 -24.43 7.96
N ARG A 120 -16.39 -25.20 8.48
CA ARG A 120 -16.32 -25.74 9.84
C ARG A 120 -15.14 -26.69 10.02
N ARG A 121 -14.81 -27.52 9.03
CA ARG A 121 -13.63 -28.40 9.08
C ARG A 121 -12.32 -27.60 9.04
N GLN A 122 -12.24 -26.55 8.21
CA GLN A 122 -11.08 -25.67 8.18
C GLN A 122 -10.90 -24.91 9.52
N LEU A 123 -11.99 -24.47 10.15
CA LEU A 123 -11.95 -23.87 11.47
C LEU A 123 -11.43 -24.84 12.54
N ILE A 124 -11.86 -26.10 12.52
CA ILE A 124 -11.35 -27.14 13.42
C ILE A 124 -9.86 -27.36 13.18
N LYS A 125 -9.42 -27.40 11.91
CA LYS A 125 -8.01 -27.56 11.55
C LYS A 125 -7.16 -26.39 12.05
N ALA A 126 -7.59 -25.16 11.81
CA ALA A 126 -6.92 -23.96 12.30
C ALA A 126 -6.86 -23.94 13.84
N GLY A 127 -7.93 -24.33 14.51
CA GLY A 127 -7.95 -24.47 15.97
C GLY A 127 -6.91 -25.47 16.48
N ASN A 128 -6.79 -26.64 15.84
CA ASN A 128 -5.77 -27.64 16.20
C ASN A 128 -4.34 -27.13 15.97
N GLU A 129 -4.10 -26.38 14.91
CA GLU A 129 -2.78 -25.78 14.65
C GLU A 129 -2.45 -24.68 15.67
N ILE A 130 -3.43 -23.89 16.10
CA ILE A 130 -3.26 -22.89 17.18
C ILE A 130 -2.97 -23.58 18.51
N ILE A 131 -3.65 -24.70 18.80
CA ILE A 131 -3.33 -25.53 19.97
C ILE A 131 -1.87 -26.01 19.89
N GLN A 132 -1.41 -26.47 18.73
CA GLN A 132 -0.02 -26.90 18.53
C GLN A 132 0.98 -25.75 18.73
N LEU A 133 0.67 -24.55 18.22
CA LEU A 133 1.48 -23.35 18.45
C LEU A 133 1.60 -23.03 19.95
N GLY A 134 0.52 -23.19 20.72
CA GLY A 134 0.51 -22.98 22.18
C GLY A 134 1.42 -23.92 22.97
N TYR A 135 1.83 -25.06 22.40
CA TYR A 135 2.80 -25.97 23.02
C TYR A 135 4.26 -25.68 22.59
N ASP A 136 4.48 -24.83 21.59
CA ASP A 136 5.81 -24.48 21.12
C ASP A 136 6.47 -23.46 22.06
N LYS A 137 7.46 -23.94 22.84
CA LYS A 137 8.19 -23.12 23.82
C LYS A 137 9.34 -22.32 23.21
N ALA A 138 9.70 -22.57 21.94
CA ALA A 138 10.82 -21.91 21.29
C ALA A 138 10.42 -20.57 20.64
N MET A 139 9.12 -20.37 20.37
CA MET A 139 8.58 -19.19 19.71
C MET A 139 8.24 -18.08 20.72
N PRO A 140 8.62 -16.82 20.46
CA PRO A 140 8.15 -15.67 21.25
C PRO A 140 6.62 -15.55 21.25
N LEU A 141 6.05 -15.10 22.37
CA LEU A 141 4.59 -14.97 22.55
C LEU A 141 3.95 -14.04 21.49
N GLU A 142 4.60 -12.93 21.15
CA GLU A 142 4.11 -11.98 20.13
C GLU A 142 4.00 -12.65 18.75
N GLU A 143 5.03 -13.38 18.32
CA GLU A 143 5.03 -14.12 17.05
C GLU A 143 3.98 -15.25 17.04
N MET A 144 3.77 -15.90 18.19
CA MET A 144 2.73 -16.91 18.35
C MET A 144 1.33 -16.32 18.20
N LEU A 145 1.07 -15.16 18.80
CA LEU A 145 -0.22 -14.45 18.69
C LEU A 145 -0.47 -13.98 17.25
N ASP A 146 0.54 -13.42 16.59
CA ASP A 146 0.45 -13.00 15.19
C ASP A 146 0.12 -14.18 14.26
N LYS A 147 0.79 -15.33 14.44
CA LYS A 147 0.50 -16.55 13.64
C LYS A 147 -0.90 -17.09 13.90
N ALA A 148 -1.36 -17.06 15.15
CA ALA A 148 -2.72 -17.46 15.50
C ALA A 148 -3.77 -16.53 14.86
N GLU A 149 -3.55 -15.22 14.91
CA GLU A 149 -4.42 -14.22 14.27
C GLU A 149 -4.47 -14.43 12.75
N GLN A 150 -3.30 -14.56 12.10
CA GLN A 150 -3.22 -14.84 10.66
C GLN A 150 -3.99 -16.10 10.27
N ARG A 151 -3.94 -17.16 11.08
CA ARG A 151 -4.57 -18.45 10.76
C ARG A 151 -6.09 -18.43 10.88
N ILE A 152 -6.63 -17.76 11.90
CA ILE A 152 -8.08 -17.51 11.98
C ILE A 152 -8.53 -16.60 10.85
N PHE A 153 -7.70 -15.60 10.53
CA PHE A 153 -8.04 -14.59 9.54
C PHE A 153 -8.05 -15.14 8.11
N SER A 154 -7.16 -16.06 7.74
CA SER A 154 -7.16 -16.68 6.40
C SER A 154 -8.48 -17.40 6.09
N LEU A 155 -9.16 -17.95 7.11
CA LEU A 155 -10.47 -18.60 6.95
C LEU A 155 -11.60 -17.60 6.66
N ALA A 156 -11.50 -16.38 7.19
CA ALA A 156 -12.46 -15.31 6.92
C ALA A 156 -12.29 -14.74 5.50
N GLN A 157 -11.09 -14.87 4.92
CA GLN A 157 -10.76 -14.42 3.57
C GLN A 157 -11.02 -15.45 2.46
N GLU A 158 -11.26 -16.73 2.77
CA GLU A 158 -11.59 -17.76 1.76
C GLU A 158 -12.98 -17.58 1.11
N ARG A 159 -13.70 -16.49 1.38
CA ARG A 159 -14.76 -16.05 0.47
C ARG A 159 -14.10 -15.60 -0.82
N PRO A 160 -14.47 -16.14 -1.99
CA PRO A 160 -13.78 -15.84 -3.24
C PRO A 160 -13.69 -14.32 -3.43
N GLN A 161 -12.46 -13.80 -3.34
CA GLN A 161 -12.15 -12.49 -3.88
C GLN A 161 -12.46 -12.58 -5.37
N SER A 162 -13.47 -11.85 -5.82
CA SER A 162 -13.85 -11.73 -7.22
C SER A 162 -12.65 -11.23 -8.02
N SER A 163 -11.95 -12.13 -8.69
CA SER A 163 -10.70 -11.83 -9.38
C SER A 163 -10.91 -11.04 -10.67
N LEU A 164 -12.11 -11.07 -11.26
CA LEU A 164 -12.55 -10.21 -12.36
C LEU A 164 -14.09 -10.09 -12.32
N SER A 165 -14.64 -8.88 -12.22
CA SER A 165 -16.09 -8.64 -12.36
C SER A 165 -16.43 -8.28 -13.80
N PRO A 166 -17.41 -8.93 -14.46
CA PRO A 166 -17.88 -8.52 -15.78
C PRO A 166 -18.31 -7.05 -15.76
N THR A 167 -17.92 -6.29 -16.79
CA THR A 167 -18.23 -4.85 -16.86
C THR A 167 -19.73 -4.58 -16.75
N ALA A 168 -20.59 -5.47 -17.25
CA ALA A 168 -22.04 -5.34 -17.14
C ALA A 168 -22.54 -5.32 -15.68
N GLU A 169 -21.95 -6.11 -14.78
CA GLU A 169 -22.31 -6.15 -13.36
C GLU A 169 -21.89 -4.86 -12.66
N VAL A 170 -20.66 -4.39 -12.94
CA VAL A 170 -20.13 -3.12 -12.44
C VAL A 170 -20.95 -1.94 -12.97
N LEU A 171 -21.36 -1.97 -14.24
CA LEU A 171 -22.20 -0.93 -14.84
C LEU A 171 -23.59 -0.89 -14.21
N THR A 172 -24.19 -2.04 -13.91
CA THR A 172 -25.51 -2.12 -13.26
C THR A 172 -25.46 -1.55 -11.84
N THR A 173 -24.44 -1.92 -11.06
CA THR A 173 -24.20 -1.34 -9.73
C THR A 173 -23.92 0.15 -9.80
N THR A 174 -23.07 0.59 -10.73
CA THR A 174 -22.77 2.01 -10.96
C THR A 174 -24.01 2.80 -11.38
N PHE A 175 -24.88 2.22 -12.22
CA PHE A 175 -26.13 2.86 -12.66
C PHE A 175 -27.07 3.09 -11.48
N ASN A 176 -27.26 2.08 -10.62
CA ASN A 176 -28.08 2.21 -9.41
C ASN A 176 -27.50 3.26 -8.44
N GLU A 177 -26.17 3.35 -8.33
CA GLU A 177 -25.52 4.42 -7.57
C GLU A 177 -25.77 5.80 -8.17
N ILE A 178 -25.72 5.95 -9.49
CA ILE A 178 -26.00 7.23 -10.17
C ILE A 178 -27.47 7.62 -9.99
N GLU A 179 -28.40 6.68 -10.12
CA GLU A 179 -29.83 6.90 -9.94
C GLU A 179 -30.15 7.37 -8.51
N SER A 180 -29.60 6.68 -7.50
CA SER A 180 -29.75 7.09 -6.09
C SER A 180 -29.13 8.46 -5.78
N ARG A 181 -28.06 8.86 -6.48
CA ARG A 181 -27.49 10.22 -6.37
C ARG A 181 -28.37 11.26 -7.06
N SER A 182 -28.91 10.95 -8.25
CA SER A 182 -29.79 11.86 -8.99
C SER A 182 -31.09 12.16 -8.26
N LEU A 183 -31.61 11.20 -7.49
CA LEU A 183 -32.79 11.36 -6.65
C LEU A 183 -32.52 12.10 -5.34
N GLY A 184 -31.26 12.49 -5.07
CA GLY A 184 -30.84 13.17 -3.84
C GLY A 184 -30.80 12.26 -2.60
N THR A 185 -31.01 10.95 -2.78
CA THR A 185 -30.99 9.96 -1.69
C THR A 185 -29.59 9.56 -1.21
N ALA A 186 -28.54 9.84 -2.00
CA ALA A 186 -27.15 9.56 -1.64
C ALA A 186 -26.20 10.65 -2.14
N VAL A 187 -25.19 11.01 -1.33
CA VAL A 187 -24.07 11.90 -1.73
C VAL A 187 -22.90 11.05 -2.23
N ALA A 188 -22.11 11.57 -3.18
CA ALA A 188 -21.01 10.83 -3.81
C ALA A 188 -19.91 10.42 -2.79
N GLY A 189 -19.45 11.36 -1.98
CA GLY A 189 -18.50 11.12 -0.88
C GLY A 189 -19.13 11.33 0.50
N ILE A 190 -18.28 11.42 1.53
CA ILE A 190 -18.64 11.76 2.91
C ILE A 190 -18.45 13.28 3.09
N PRO A 191 -19.54 14.09 3.17
CA PRO A 191 -19.43 15.52 3.41
C PRO A 191 -18.79 15.84 4.75
N CYS A 192 -17.94 16.85 4.78
CA CYS A 192 -17.22 17.30 5.96
C CYS A 192 -17.80 18.57 6.61
N ASN A 193 -18.88 19.10 6.04
CA ASN A 193 -19.60 20.28 6.52
C ASN A 193 -18.80 21.60 6.41
N PHE A 194 -17.80 21.62 5.53
CA PHE A 194 -17.21 22.86 5.02
C PHE A 194 -17.72 23.06 3.60
N TYR A 195 -18.69 23.96 3.40
CA TYR A 195 -19.53 23.99 2.19
C TYR A 195 -18.71 24.14 0.91
N ASP A 196 -17.76 25.07 0.90
CA ASP A 196 -16.90 25.31 -0.26
C ASP A 196 -15.93 24.14 -0.51
N LEU A 197 -15.48 23.47 0.56
CA LEU A 197 -14.63 22.28 0.45
C LEU A 197 -15.42 21.07 -0.05
N ASP A 198 -16.63 20.87 0.46
CA ASP A 198 -17.56 19.84 -0.02
C ASP A 198 -17.99 20.10 -1.46
N ALA A 199 -18.19 21.35 -1.87
CA ALA A 199 -18.47 21.70 -3.26
C ALA A 199 -17.31 21.35 -4.20
N MET A 200 -16.06 21.57 -3.75
CA MET A 200 -14.87 21.24 -4.53
C MET A 200 -14.52 19.74 -4.55
N THR A 201 -14.80 19.03 -3.45
CA THR A 201 -14.42 17.62 -3.29
C THR A 201 -15.57 16.65 -3.58
N GLN A 202 -16.81 17.13 -3.59
CA GLN A 202 -18.04 16.32 -3.56
C GLN A 202 -18.10 15.38 -2.33
N GLY A 203 -17.48 15.82 -1.22
CA GLY A 203 -17.22 15.00 -0.04
C GLY A 203 -16.02 14.08 -0.22
N PHE A 204 -15.51 13.53 0.89
CA PHE A 204 -14.37 12.61 0.84
C PHE A 204 -14.79 11.23 0.36
N GLN A 205 -14.21 10.79 -0.75
CA GLN A 205 -14.55 9.51 -1.36
C GLN A 205 -14.00 8.34 -0.54
N ARG A 206 -14.74 7.22 -0.55
CA ARG A 206 -14.25 5.97 0.06
C ARG A 206 -13.06 5.45 -0.73
N SER A 207 -12.14 4.78 -0.04
CA SER A 207 -10.92 4.21 -0.63
C SER A 207 -9.88 5.23 -1.09
N ASP A 208 -10.10 6.52 -0.87
CA ASP A 208 -9.12 7.57 -1.20
C ASP A 208 -8.10 7.77 -0.07
N LEU A 209 -6.87 8.02 -0.49
CA LEU A 209 -5.78 8.51 0.35
C LEU A 209 -5.67 10.02 0.17
N ILE A 210 -5.86 10.73 1.27
CA ILE A 210 -5.86 12.19 1.34
C ILE A 210 -4.63 12.64 2.13
N ILE A 211 -3.79 13.48 1.54
CA ILE A 211 -2.66 14.07 2.24
C ILE A 211 -2.98 15.52 2.59
N VAL A 212 -2.91 15.86 3.87
CA VAL A 212 -3.04 17.25 4.35
C VAL A 212 -1.67 17.75 4.76
N ALA A 213 -1.18 18.75 4.03
CA ALA A 213 0.17 19.26 4.16
C ALA A 213 0.20 20.72 4.64
N GLY A 214 1.26 21.10 5.34
CA GLY A 214 1.43 22.47 5.82
C GLY A 214 2.67 22.62 6.67
N ARG A 215 3.18 23.85 6.81
CA ARG A 215 4.26 24.17 7.75
C ARG A 215 3.79 23.98 9.22
N PRO A 216 4.72 23.89 10.19
CA PRO A 216 4.37 23.97 11.61
C PRO A 216 3.49 25.19 11.90
N ALA A 217 2.60 25.08 12.90
CA ALA A 217 1.66 26.13 13.31
C ALA A 217 0.60 26.58 12.27
N MET A 218 0.56 26.02 11.06
CA MET A 218 -0.48 26.32 10.05
C MET A 218 -1.86 25.75 10.39
N GLY A 219 -2.00 24.97 11.46
CA GLY A 219 -3.28 24.45 11.93
C GLY A 219 -3.69 23.08 11.37
N LYS A 220 -2.74 22.28 10.83
CA LYS A 220 -3.00 20.93 10.28
C LYS A 220 -3.83 20.03 11.20
N THR A 221 -3.34 19.77 12.41
CA THR A 221 -4.03 18.91 13.39
C THR A 221 -5.40 19.49 13.74
N SER A 222 -5.50 20.81 13.92
CA SER A 222 -6.77 21.49 14.21
C SER A 222 -7.78 21.32 13.06
N PHE A 223 -7.34 21.46 11.81
CA PHE A 223 -8.17 21.29 10.62
C PHE A 223 -8.74 19.87 10.56
N VAL A 224 -7.89 18.84 10.67
CA VAL A 224 -8.36 17.44 10.57
C VAL A 224 -9.21 17.02 11.76
N LEU A 225 -8.95 17.53 12.98
CA LEU A 225 -9.82 17.28 14.12
C LEU A 225 -11.21 17.91 13.94
N ASN A 226 -11.30 19.12 13.38
CA ASN A 226 -12.59 19.75 13.08
C ASN A 226 -13.36 18.94 12.01
N LEU A 227 -12.66 18.42 11.00
CA LEU A 227 -13.25 17.49 10.01
C LEU A 227 -13.76 16.20 10.67
N ALA A 228 -12.94 15.57 11.50
CA ALA A 228 -13.31 14.34 12.24
C ALA A 228 -14.57 14.54 13.06
N ARG A 229 -14.60 15.63 13.84
CA ARG A 229 -15.74 16.02 14.67
C ARG A 229 -16.99 16.22 13.83
N ASN A 230 -16.90 16.96 12.72
CA ASN A 230 -18.05 17.21 11.85
C ASN A 230 -18.59 15.92 11.21
N ILE A 231 -17.71 15.05 10.72
CA ILE A 231 -18.10 13.76 10.10
C ILE A 231 -18.76 12.85 11.13
N ALA A 232 -18.16 12.72 12.33
CA ALA A 232 -18.70 11.91 13.41
C ALA A 232 -20.05 12.46 13.92
N ALA A 233 -20.19 13.77 14.01
CA ALA A 233 -21.43 14.42 14.44
C ALA A 233 -22.57 14.25 13.43
N LEU A 234 -22.30 14.47 12.14
CA LEU A 234 -23.29 14.49 11.06
C LEU A 234 -23.72 13.08 10.63
N HIS A 235 -22.76 12.18 10.39
CA HIS A 235 -23.03 10.88 9.80
C HIS A 235 -23.15 9.75 10.82
N LYS A 236 -22.78 10.01 12.08
CA LYS A 236 -22.72 8.99 13.15
C LYS A 236 -21.85 7.78 12.78
N LEU A 237 -20.88 7.98 11.88
CA LEU A 237 -19.94 6.96 11.46
C LEU A 237 -18.68 7.00 12.35
N PRO A 238 -18.14 5.83 12.74
CA PRO A 238 -16.90 5.78 13.52
C PRO A 238 -15.72 6.43 12.80
N VAL A 239 -15.00 7.30 13.51
CA VAL A 239 -13.77 7.95 13.05
C VAL A 239 -12.61 7.48 13.91
N CYS A 240 -11.55 6.98 13.28
CA CYS A 240 -10.34 6.52 13.96
C CYS A 240 -9.23 7.55 13.82
N VAL A 241 -8.54 7.89 14.90
CA VAL A 241 -7.46 8.88 14.93
C VAL A 241 -6.22 8.24 15.52
N PHE A 242 -5.20 8.02 14.68
CA PHE A 242 -3.87 7.60 15.09
C PHE A 242 -2.99 8.82 15.29
N SER A 243 -2.52 9.03 16.51
CA SER A 243 -1.73 10.19 16.93
C SER A 243 -0.35 9.77 17.41
N LEU A 244 0.65 10.04 16.60
CA LEU A 244 2.04 9.66 16.80
C LEU A 244 2.86 10.76 17.48
N GLU A 245 2.43 12.03 17.36
CA GLU A 245 3.12 13.17 17.99
C GLU A 245 2.46 13.65 19.28
N MET A 246 1.13 13.61 19.34
CA MET A 246 0.35 14.18 20.43
C MET A 246 -0.30 13.09 21.27
N SER A 247 -0.39 13.30 22.58
CA SER A 247 -1.18 12.39 23.42
C SER A 247 -2.68 12.56 23.15
N LYS A 248 -3.46 11.52 23.43
CA LYS A 248 -4.93 11.57 23.29
C LYS A 248 -5.54 12.70 24.09
N GLU A 249 -5.02 13.01 25.28
CA GLU A 249 -5.50 14.11 26.13
C GLU A 249 -5.30 15.46 25.44
N GLN A 250 -4.15 15.66 24.77
CA GLN A 250 -3.88 16.91 24.06
C GLN A 250 -4.84 17.12 22.89
N LEU A 251 -5.22 16.05 22.17
CA LEU A 251 -6.22 16.11 21.11
C LEU A 251 -7.61 16.41 21.67
N VAL A 252 -8.00 15.77 22.78
CA VAL A 252 -9.29 16.01 23.45
C VAL A 252 -9.40 17.46 23.95
N TYR A 253 -8.34 18.04 24.52
CA TYR A 253 -8.35 19.45 24.91
C TYR A 253 -8.56 20.39 23.72
N ARG A 254 -8.12 20.03 22.52
CA ARG A 254 -8.36 20.82 21.30
C ARG A 254 -9.80 20.69 20.81
N LEU A 255 -10.35 19.46 20.83
CA LEU A 255 -11.76 19.23 20.51
C LEU A 255 -12.67 20.02 21.45
N LEU A 256 -12.43 19.94 22.77
CA LEU A 256 -13.15 20.74 23.77
C LEU A 256 -12.99 22.23 23.52
N SER A 257 -11.76 22.70 23.33
CA SER A 257 -11.47 24.12 23.05
C SER A 257 -12.26 24.64 21.85
N SER A 258 -12.37 23.83 20.79
CA SER A 258 -13.14 24.17 19.59
C SER A 258 -14.66 24.19 19.83
N GLU A 259 -15.18 23.36 20.74
CA GLU A 259 -16.61 23.30 21.05
C GLU A 259 -17.04 24.44 21.99
N VAL A 260 -16.27 24.71 23.06
CA VAL A 260 -16.67 25.66 24.12
C VAL A 260 -16.12 27.08 23.96
N SER A 261 -15.29 27.33 22.94
CA SER A 261 -14.60 28.63 22.76
C SER A 261 -13.78 29.04 23.99
N ILE A 262 -13.15 28.07 24.66
CA ILE A 262 -12.19 28.30 25.76
C ILE A 262 -10.81 27.88 25.27
N GLU A 263 -9.79 28.69 25.55
CA GLU A 263 -8.42 28.37 25.14
C GLU A 263 -7.94 27.01 25.69
N SER A 264 -7.33 26.20 24.82
CA SER A 264 -6.81 24.86 25.18
C SER A 264 -5.79 24.92 26.34
N GLY A 265 -4.98 25.99 26.40
CA GLY A 265 -4.02 26.20 27.49
C GLY A 265 -4.70 26.47 28.84
N ARG A 266 -5.83 27.19 28.84
CA ARG A 266 -6.63 27.44 30.06
C ARG A 266 -7.29 26.18 30.57
N LEU A 267 -7.88 25.38 29.67
CA LEU A 267 -8.46 24.08 30.00
C LEU A 267 -7.42 23.15 30.63
N ARG A 268 -6.23 23.05 30.02
CA ARG A 268 -5.12 22.24 30.53
C ARG A 268 -4.62 22.71 31.90
N ALA A 269 -4.56 24.02 32.11
CA ALA A 269 -4.13 24.62 33.37
C ALA A 269 -5.23 24.63 34.46
N GLY A 270 -6.43 24.12 34.16
CA GLY A 270 -7.57 24.16 35.08
C GLY A 270 -8.13 25.56 35.36
N ARG A 271 -7.82 26.55 34.52
CA ARG A 271 -8.24 27.96 34.68
C ARG A 271 -9.61 28.21 34.05
N VAL A 272 -10.64 27.57 34.61
CA VAL A 272 -12.03 27.61 34.16
C VAL A 272 -12.87 28.43 35.15
N ARG A 273 -13.60 29.42 34.65
CA ARG A 273 -14.51 30.27 35.44
C ARG A 273 -15.73 29.46 35.87
N GLN A 274 -16.40 29.89 36.95
CA GLN A 274 -17.55 29.15 37.49
C GLN A 274 -18.68 28.96 36.45
N GLU A 275 -18.95 29.98 35.64
CA GLU A 275 -19.94 29.97 34.55
C GLU A 275 -19.53 29.07 33.36
N GLU A 276 -18.23 28.88 33.14
CA GLU A 276 -17.69 28.08 32.01
C GLU A 276 -17.85 26.56 32.26
N TRP A 277 -18.06 26.12 33.50
CA TRP A 277 -18.22 24.70 33.85
C TRP A 277 -19.51 24.09 33.29
N GLU A 278 -20.59 24.86 33.22
CA GLU A 278 -21.86 24.40 32.65
C GLU A 278 -21.72 24.15 31.15
N VAL A 279 -21.12 25.11 30.42
CA VAL A 279 -20.82 25.00 28.99
C VAL A 279 -19.88 23.82 28.71
N LEU A 280 -18.87 23.62 29.56
CA LEU A 280 -17.95 22.49 29.46
C LEU A 280 -18.66 21.16 29.68
N GLY A 281 -19.56 21.07 30.66
CA GLY A 281 -20.37 19.88 30.91
C GLY A 281 -21.24 19.51 29.71
N HIS A 282 -21.89 20.49 29.09
CA HIS A 282 -22.67 20.29 27.87
C HIS A 282 -21.81 19.81 26.70
N ALA A 283 -20.64 20.42 26.47
CA ALA A 283 -19.75 20.00 25.39
C ALA A 283 -19.18 18.59 25.61
N ILE A 284 -18.83 18.22 26.84
CA ILE A 284 -18.40 16.85 27.17
C ILE A 284 -19.52 15.85 26.85
N SER A 285 -20.76 16.17 27.23
CA SER A 285 -21.92 15.32 26.96
C SER A 285 -22.22 15.18 25.46
N GLN A 286 -21.98 16.23 24.67
CA GLN A 286 -22.12 16.15 23.21
C GLN A 286 -20.99 15.36 22.55
N LEU A 287 -19.72 15.66 22.89
CA LEU A 287 -18.56 14.99 22.31
C LEU A 287 -18.52 13.50 22.66
N SER A 288 -18.99 13.10 23.84
CA SER A 288 -19.04 11.68 24.24
C SER A 288 -20.03 10.85 23.42
N GLN A 289 -20.98 11.48 22.73
CA GLN A 289 -21.91 10.80 21.81
C GLN A 289 -21.32 10.60 20.41
N PHE A 290 -20.20 11.25 20.09
CA PHE A 290 -19.56 11.13 18.79
C PHE A 290 -18.65 9.89 18.78
N PRO A 291 -18.76 9.01 17.76
CA PRO A 291 -17.95 7.79 17.68
C PRO A 291 -16.53 8.09 17.19
N ILE A 292 -15.74 8.82 17.99
CA ILE A 292 -14.34 9.17 17.71
C ILE A 292 -13.42 8.32 18.60
N TYR A 293 -12.54 7.55 17.98
CA TYR A 293 -11.62 6.62 18.65
C TYR A 293 -10.19 7.10 18.43
N ILE A 294 -9.46 7.37 19.52
CA ILE A 294 -8.10 7.90 19.48
C ILE A 294 -7.13 6.84 19.97
N ASP A 295 -6.06 6.62 19.21
CA ASP A 295 -4.95 5.76 19.55
C ASP A 295 -3.65 6.58 19.50
N ASP A 296 -2.99 6.72 20.66
CA ASP A 296 -1.73 7.43 20.82
C ASP A 296 -0.52 6.51 21.04
N THR A 297 -0.61 5.26 20.54
CA THR A 297 0.51 4.30 20.59
C THR A 297 1.70 4.83 19.78
N PRO A 298 2.88 5.04 20.39
CA PRO A 298 4.05 5.50 19.66
C PRO A 298 4.59 4.41 18.72
N ASN A 299 5.17 4.81 17.58
CA ASN A 299 5.84 3.92 16.61
C ASN A 299 4.98 2.76 16.07
N ILE A 300 3.65 2.91 16.05
CA ILE A 300 2.72 1.91 15.52
C ILE A 300 2.93 1.66 14.02
N SER A 301 2.95 0.39 13.61
CA SER A 301 3.08 0.02 12.20
C SER A 301 1.76 0.21 11.42
N VAL A 302 1.84 0.41 10.09
CA VAL A 302 0.63 0.51 9.24
C VAL A 302 -0.21 -0.77 9.31
N THR A 303 0.43 -1.93 9.50
CA THR A 303 -0.25 -3.21 9.68
C THR A 303 -1.08 -3.24 10.97
N GLU A 304 -0.52 -2.78 12.08
CA GLU A 304 -1.25 -2.68 13.35
C GLU A 304 -2.39 -1.66 13.28
N MET A 305 -2.15 -0.47 12.70
CA MET A 305 -3.20 0.53 12.47
C MET A 305 -4.37 -0.09 11.69
N ARG A 306 -4.06 -0.83 10.62
CA ARG A 306 -5.05 -1.54 9.81
C ARG A 306 -5.82 -2.58 10.62
N SER A 307 -5.15 -3.41 11.43
CA SER A 307 -5.82 -4.41 12.27
C SER A 307 -6.77 -3.77 13.29
N LYS A 308 -6.36 -2.68 13.94
CA LYS A 308 -7.19 -1.91 14.88
C LYS A 308 -8.41 -1.28 14.18
N ALA A 309 -8.20 -0.61 13.04
CA ALA A 309 -9.28 -0.02 12.26
C ALA A 309 -10.28 -1.07 11.76
N ARG A 310 -9.78 -2.23 11.29
CA ARG A 310 -10.60 -3.36 10.86
C ARG A 310 -11.45 -3.93 12.00
N ARG A 311 -10.88 -4.08 13.20
CA ARG A 311 -11.61 -4.52 14.39
C ARG A 311 -12.75 -3.55 14.73
N LEU A 312 -12.45 -2.25 14.75
CA LEU A 312 -13.45 -1.22 14.98
C LEU A 312 -14.58 -1.26 13.94
N GLN A 313 -14.23 -1.44 12.66
CA GLN A 313 -15.20 -1.59 11.56
C GLN A 313 -16.12 -2.80 11.78
N ALA A 314 -15.59 -3.93 12.22
CA ALA A 314 -16.37 -5.14 12.48
C ALA A 314 -17.35 -4.97 13.65
N GLU A 315 -16.93 -4.30 14.73
CA GLU A 315 -17.76 -4.03 15.91
C GLU A 315 -18.92 -3.07 15.61
N HIS A 316 -18.76 -2.15 14.65
CA HIS A 316 -19.70 -1.04 14.40
C HIS A 316 -20.46 -1.17 13.07
N GLY A 317 -20.77 -2.40 12.63
CA GLY A 317 -21.66 -2.62 11.49
C GLY A 317 -21.02 -2.42 10.12
N GLY A 318 -19.70 -2.52 10.02
CA GLY A 318 -18.98 -2.69 8.76
C GLY A 318 -18.57 -1.41 8.03
N LYS A 319 -18.88 -0.21 8.55
CA LYS A 319 -18.52 1.05 7.89
C LYS A 319 -17.79 2.00 8.84
N LEU A 320 -16.68 2.56 8.34
CA LEU A 320 -15.97 3.67 8.97
C LEU A 320 -16.26 4.97 8.20
N GLY A 321 -16.18 6.10 8.92
CA GLY A 321 -16.31 7.44 8.38
C GLY A 321 -14.99 8.00 7.87
N LEU A 322 -13.94 7.91 8.68
CA LEU A 322 -12.63 8.47 8.37
C LEU A 322 -11.54 7.78 9.21
N ILE A 323 -10.36 7.58 8.63
CA ILE A 323 -9.14 7.26 9.38
C ILE A 323 -8.20 8.45 9.28
N LEU A 324 -7.81 9.02 10.43
CA LEU A 324 -6.85 10.11 10.55
C LEU A 324 -5.51 9.59 11.07
N ILE A 325 -4.42 10.08 10.49
CA ILE A 325 -3.06 9.74 10.90
C ILE A 325 -2.23 11.02 11.02
N ASP A 326 -1.85 11.38 12.24
CA ASP A 326 -0.94 12.48 12.58
C ASP A 326 0.33 11.84 13.18
N TYR A 327 1.53 11.81 12.61
CA TYR A 327 2.18 12.49 11.50
C TYR A 327 3.07 11.49 10.76
N LEU A 328 3.12 11.58 9.43
CA LEU A 328 3.75 10.58 8.56
C LEU A 328 5.29 10.55 8.60
N GLN A 329 6.01 11.49 9.24
CA GLN A 329 7.50 11.53 9.15
C GLN A 329 8.29 10.99 10.36
N LEU A 330 7.70 10.12 11.17
CA LEU A 330 8.42 9.36 12.19
C LEU A 330 8.30 7.86 11.90
N MET A 331 9.21 7.36 11.05
CA MET A 331 9.77 6.02 11.19
C MET A 331 11.29 6.19 11.17
N GLU A 332 11.95 5.70 12.23
CA GLU A 332 13.40 5.81 12.41
C GLU A 332 14.12 4.98 11.34
N GLY A 333 14.78 5.66 10.41
CA GLY A 333 15.65 5.08 9.40
C GLY A 333 16.79 6.04 9.06
N ASN A 334 17.98 5.49 8.78
CA ASN A 334 19.11 6.26 8.25
C ASN A 334 18.68 7.08 7.01
N SER A 335 19.30 8.26 6.83
CA SER A 335 18.95 9.30 5.84
C SER A 335 18.54 8.80 4.44
N ASP A 336 19.19 7.75 3.96
CA ASP A 336 19.06 7.23 2.60
C ASP A 336 17.81 6.35 2.38
N ASN A 337 17.20 5.83 3.45
CA ASN A 337 16.01 4.96 3.40
C ASN A 337 14.69 5.71 3.61
N ARG A 338 14.72 6.95 4.11
CA ARG A 338 13.52 7.68 4.50
C ARG A 338 12.55 7.94 3.34
N VAL A 339 13.07 8.26 2.17
CA VAL A 339 12.26 8.51 0.95
C VAL A 339 11.56 7.23 0.48
N GLN A 340 12.28 6.09 0.52
CA GLN A 340 11.72 4.78 0.18
C GLN A 340 10.71 4.30 1.22
N GLU A 341 11.00 4.50 2.50
CA GLU A 341 10.07 4.20 3.61
C GLU A 341 8.80 5.02 3.49
N LEU A 342 8.89 6.33 3.21
CA LEU A 342 7.73 7.17 2.99
C LEU A 342 6.87 6.67 1.82
N SER A 343 7.52 6.24 0.74
CA SER A 343 6.84 5.70 -0.43
C SER A 343 6.18 4.34 -0.14
N LYS A 344 6.82 3.48 0.66
CA LYS A 344 6.23 2.20 1.13
C LYS A 344 5.03 2.45 2.06
N ILE A 345 5.16 3.39 3.00
CA ILE A 345 4.09 3.75 3.94
C ILE A 345 2.89 4.31 3.17
N THR A 346 3.13 5.25 2.24
CA THR A 346 2.04 5.86 1.46
C THR A 346 1.26 4.81 0.64
N ARG A 347 1.96 3.85 0.03
CA ARG A 347 1.33 2.70 -0.65
C ARG A 347 0.56 1.80 0.31
N ALA A 348 1.13 1.48 1.47
CA ALA A 348 0.44 0.67 2.49
C ALA A 348 -0.84 1.36 3.00
N LEU A 349 -0.81 2.68 3.18
CA LEU A 349 -1.98 3.47 3.55
C LEU A 349 -3.04 3.48 2.45
N LYS A 350 -2.65 3.59 1.17
CA LYS A 350 -3.59 3.47 0.04
C LYS A 350 -4.20 2.07 -0.04
N GLY A 351 -3.41 1.03 0.24
CA GLY A 351 -3.88 -0.35 0.38
C GLY A 351 -4.94 -0.48 1.48
N MET A 352 -4.64 0.06 2.67
CA MET A 352 -5.58 0.11 3.80
C MET A 352 -6.88 0.85 3.46
N ALA A 353 -6.79 2.00 2.77
CA ALA A 353 -7.97 2.76 2.35
C ALA A 353 -8.90 1.92 1.46
N ARG A 354 -8.32 1.24 0.45
CA ARG A 354 -9.06 0.37 -0.48
C ARG A 354 -9.65 -0.86 0.19
N GLU A 355 -8.87 -1.50 1.05
CA GLU A 355 -9.28 -2.72 1.76
C GLU A 355 -10.45 -2.47 2.71
N LEU A 356 -10.39 -1.36 3.47
CA LEU A 356 -11.42 -0.99 4.45
C LEU A 356 -12.54 -0.13 3.86
N GLN A 357 -12.43 0.27 2.58
CA GLN A 357 -13.39 1.16 1.88
C GLN A 357 -13.70 2.44 2.66
N VAL A 358 -12.66 3.11 3.16
CA VAL A 358 -12.74 4.30 4.01
C VAL A 358 -11.77 5.36 3.49
N PRO A 359 -12.11 6.68 3.55
CA PRO A 359 -11.12 7.70 3.32
C PRO A 359 -10.05 7.64 4.42
N VAL A 360 -8.78 7.58 4.00
CA VAL A 360 -7.62 7.66 4.90
C VAL A 360 -6.98 9.02 4.69
N MET A 361 -6.88 9.81 5.74
CA MET A 361 -6.30 11.14 5.72
C MET A 361 -5.07 11.20 6.60
N THR A 362 -3.94 11.58 6.02
CA THR A 362 -2.66 11.63 6.71
C THR A 362 -2.07 13.03 6.69
N LEU A 363 -1.47 13.45 7.81
CA LEU A 363 -0.78 14.73 7.92
C LEU A 363 0.66 14.62 7.44
N SER A 364 1.07 15.60 6.63
CA SER A 364 2.44 15.77 6.15
C SER A 364 2.95 17.18 6.43
N GLN A 365 4.26 17.33 6.61
CA GLN A 365 4.91 18.61 6.81
C GLN A 365 5.61 19.02 5.53
N LEU A 366 5.45 20.30 5.19
CA LEU A 366 6.16 20.87 4.05
C LEU A 366 7.62 21.14 4.39
N SER A 367 8.48 21.05 3.37
CA SER A 367 9.89 21.42 3.48
C SER A 367 10.05 22.87 3.99
N ARG A 368 11.18 23.15 4.66
CA ARG A 368 11.51 24.51 5.09
C ARG A 368 11.81 25.44 3.91
N GLY A 369 12.02 24.91 2.70
CA GLY A 369 12.30 25.69 1.49
C GLY A 369 11.20 26.69 1.11
N VAL A 370 9.95 26.42 1.52
CA VAL A 370 8.82 27.36 1.41
C VAL A 370 9.18 28.73 2.01
N GLU A 371 9.89 28.72 3.14
CA GLU A 371 10.25 29.93 3.90
C GLU A 371 11.41 30.70 3.28
N ALA A 372 12.11 30.17 2.27
CA ALA A 372 13.14 30.91 1.55
C ALA A 372 12.57 31.71 0.37
N ARG A 373 11.37 31.35 -0.13
CA ARG A 373 10.75 32.00 -1.29
C ARG A 373 10.17 33.37 -0.94
N THR A 374 10.05 34.26 -1.91
CA THR A 374 9.32 35.53 -1.75
C THR A 374 7.84 35.27 -1.50
N ASN A 375 7.22 34.43 -2.34
CA ASN A 375 5.89 33.90 -2.10
C ASN A 375 5.96 32.64 -1.22
N LYS A 376 5.42 32.73 0.01
CA LYS A 376 5.40 31.64 1.00
C LYS A 376 4.26 30.65 0.80
N ARG A 377 3.41 30.86 -0.21
CA ARG A 377 2.31 29.96 -0.52
C ARG A 377 2.84 28.57 -0.93
N PRO A 378 2.34 27.49 -0.31
CA PRO A 378 2.72 26.13 -0.65
C PRO A 378 2.45 25.77 -2.10
N MET A 379 3.31 24.93 -2.65
CA MET A 379 3.19 24.31 -3.96
C MET A 379 3.55 22.82 -3.88
N MET A 380 3.20 22.07 -4.94
CA MET A 380 3.43 20.62 -4.98
C MET A 380 4.89 20.22 -4.77
N SER A 381 5.84 21.04 -5.18
CA SER A 381 7.26 20.77 -4.93
C SER A 381 7.67 20.89 -3.46
N ASP A 382 6.87 21.50 -2.58
CA ASP A 382 7.20 21.64 -1.16
C ASP A 382 6.82 20.41 -0.33
N LEU A 383 5.87 19.63 -0.84
CA LEU A 383 5.55 18.27 -0.38
C LEU A 383 6.58 17.25 -0.85
N ARG A 384 7.37 17.62 -1.86
CA ARG A 384 8.40 16.77 -2.41
C ARG A 384 9.69 16.95 -1.63
N GLU A 385 10.17 15.83 -1.10
CA GLU A 385 11.57 15.70 -0.74
C GLU A 385 12.41 15.30 -1.98
N SER A 386 11.79 14.93 -3.11
CA SER A 386 12.46 14.58 -4.37
C SER A 386 13.02 15.82 -5.10
N GLY A 387 14.26 15.71 -5.58
CA GLY A 387 14.88 16.74 -6.41
C GLY A 387 14.39 16.73 -7.86
N CYS A 388 14.87 17.70 -8.62
CA CYS A 388 14.44 17.97 -9.99
C CYS A 388 15.63 18.00 -10.95
N LEU A 389 15.38 17.82 -12.24
CA LEU A 389 16.38 17.75 -13.30
C LEU A 389 16.33 18.98 -14.19
N THR A 390 17.45 19.35 -14.80
CA THR A 390 17.49 20.46 -15.78
C THR A 390 16.76 20.11 -17.08
N GLY A 391 16.25 21.13 -17.78
CA GLY A 391 15.39 20.95 -18.96
C GLY A 391 16.03 20.27 -20.17
N ASP A 392 17.36 20.31 -20.29
CA ASP A 392 18.16 19.63 -21.32
C ASP A 392 18.39 18.14 -21.02
N THR A 393 18.03 17.68 -19.82
CA THR A 393 18.17 16.27 -19.43
C THR A 393 17.39 15.36 -20.38
N LEU A 394 18.07 14.38 -20.98
CA LEU A 394 17.48 13.55 -22.03
C LEU A 394 16.76 12.34 -21.42
N ILE A 395 15.48 12.20 -21.76
CA ILE A 395 14.65 11.04 -21.48
C ILE A 395 14.58 10.17 -22.74
N THR A 396 14.81 8.87 -22.60
CA THR A 396 14.71 7.92 -23.70
C THR A 396 13.29 7.36 -23.76
N LEU A 397 12.59 7.62 -24.87
CA LEU A 397 11.26 7.08 -25.11
C LEU A 397 11.37 5.59 -25.47
N ALA A 398 10.71 4.73 -24.70
CA ALA A 398 10.87 3.27 -24.82
C ALA A 398 10.33 2.72 -26.15
N GLU A 399 9.36 3.38 -26.78
CA GLU A 399 8.77 2.94 -28.05
C GLU A 399 9.63 3.23 -29.27
N SER A 400 10.29 4.39 -29.28
CA SER A 400 11.05 4.85 -30.45
C SER A 400 12.56 4.76 -30.26
N GLY A 401 13.03 4.56 -29.03
CA GLY A 401 14.44 4.73 -28.66
C GLY A 401 14.93 6.18 -28.77
N ARG A 402 14.07 7.14 -29.15
CA ARG A 402 14.44 8.54 -29.32
C ARG A 402 14.72 9.17 -27.96
N ARG A 403 15.82 9.92 -27.90
CA ARG A 403 16.19 10.72 -26.73
C ARG A 403 15.69 12.14 -26.91
N VAL A 404 14.87 12.61 -25.98
CA VAL A 404 14.26 13.95 -26.02
C VAL A 404 14.54 14.69 -24.71
N PRO A 405 14.81 16.01 -24.74
CA PRO A 405 14.95 16.80 -23.52
C PRO A 405 13.65 16.79 -22.70
N ILE A 406 13.74 16.65 -21.38
CA ILE A 406 12.57 16.59 -20.48
C ILE A 406 11.63 17.80 -20.64
N ARG A 407 12.18 18.98 -20.96
CA ARG A 407 11.36 20.18 -21.19
C ARG A 407 10.40 20.05 -22.37
N THR A 408 10.73 19.22 -23.36
CA THR A 408 9.88 19.01 -24.55
C THR A 408 8.70 18.09 -24.28
N LEU A 409 8.76 17.33 -23.19
CA LEU A 409 7.70 16.44 -22.73
C LEU A 409 6.67 17.15 -21.86
N VAL A 410 6.91 18.42 -21.50
CA VAL A 410 5.96 19.21 -20.70
C VAL A 410 4.67 19.41 -21.49
N GLY A 411 3.54 19.09 -20.86
CA GLY A 411 2.22 19.12 -21.49
C GLY A 411 1.87 17.87 -22.30
N GLN A 412 2.78 16.92 -22.45
CA GLN A 412 2.49 15.59 -23.00
C GLN A 412 2.14 14.63 -21.86
N SER A 413 1.22 13.70 -22.14
CA SER A 413 0.79 12.66 -21.21
C SER A 413 0.92 11.28 -21.85
N ASN A 414 1.01 10.26 -20.99
CA ASN A 414 0.98 8.84 -21.37
C ASN A 414 2.04 8.40 -22.39
N PHE A 415 3.28 8.90 -22.27
CA PHE A 415 4.38 8.49 -23.13
C PHE A 415 5.24 7.42 -22.45
N ALA A 416 5.71 6.43 -23.21
CA ALA A 416 6.48 5.33 -22.65
C ALA A 416 7.95 5.70 -22.44
N VAL A 417 8.48 5.42 -21.25
CA VAL A 417 9.88 5.63 -20.85
C VAL A 417 10.47 4.34 -20.30
N TRP A 418 11.80 4.27 -20.28
CA TRP A 418 12.51 3.24 -19.52
C TRP A 418 12.52 3.59 -18.04
N ALA A 419 12.14 2.64 -17.19
CA ALA A 419 12.16 2.79 -15.75
C ALA A 419 12.64 1.51 -15.06
N LEU A 420 13.34 1.68 -13.93
CA LEU A 420 13.73 0.61 -13.03
C LEU A 420 12.56 0.23 -12.15
N ASN A 421 12.18 -1.05 -12.19
CA ASN A 421 11.36 -1.66 -11.15
C ASN A 421 12.26 -2.16 -10.03
N GLU A 422 12.05 -1.64 -8.81
CA GLU A 422 12.89 -2.00 -7.66
C GLU A 422 12.65 -3.42 -7.14
N GLU A 423 11.45 -3.96 -7.30
CA GLU A 423 11.12 -5.33 -6.87
C GLU A 423 11.89 -6.35 -7.73
N THR A 424 11.92 -6.13 -9.04
CA THR A 424 12.57 -7.05 -9.99
C THR A 424 14.04 -6.70 -10.22
N GLY A 425 14.45 -5.45 -9.97
CA GLY A 425 15.77 -4.93 -10.30
C GLY A 425 16.03 -4.79 -11.80
N ARG A 426 14.98 -4.86 -12.63
CA ARG A 426 15.06 -4.81 -14.10
C ARG A 426 14.57 -3.48 -14.66
N ILE A 427 15.09 -3.14 -15.84
CA ILE A 427 14.61 -1.99 -16.59
C ILE A 427 13.44 -2.44 -17.46
N GLU A 428 12.28 -1.83 -17.25
CA GLU A 428 11.08 -2.13 -18.01
C GLU A 428 10.42 -0.89 -18.60
N LYS A 429 9.51 -1.13 -19.53
CA LYS A 429 8.73 -0.08 -20.19
C LYS A 429 7.64 0.37 -19.23
N ALA A 430 7.67 1.65 -18.85
CA ALA A 430 6.65 2.25 -17.99
C ALA A 430 6.02 3.48 -18.67
N ILE A 431 4.73 3.71 -18.44
CA ILE A 431 3.99 4.83 -19.05
C ILE A 431 4.12 6.06 -18.15
N ALA A 432 4.91 7.05 -18.53
CA ALA A 432 4.99 8.30 -17.80
C ALA A 432 3.66 9.08 -17.92
N SER A 433 3.10 9.45 -16.79
CA SER A 433 1.81 10.17 -16.71
C SER A 433 1.94 11.61 -17.19
N ARG A 434 3.02 12.31 -16.78
CA ARG A 434 3.31 13.70 -17.16
C ARG A 434 4.76 14.08 -16.89
N ALA A 435 5.24 15.08 -17.61
CA ALA A 435 6.40 15.91 -17.26
C ALA A 435 5.96 17.37 -17.05
N PHE A 436 6.62 18.10 -16.15
CA PHE A 436 6.24 19.47 -15.81
C PHE A 436 7.43 20.28 -15.27
N SER A 437 7.32 21.61 -15.39
CA SER A 437 8.27 22.55 -14.77
C SER A 437 8.01 22.68 -13.28
N THR A 438 9.07 22.75 -12.49
CA THR A 438 9.05 22.94 -11.02
C THR A 438 9.64 24.28 -10.59
N GLY A 439 9.86 25.18 -11.56
CA GLY A 439 10.40 26.52 -11.32
C GLY A 439 11.93 26.59 -11.42
N ILE A 440 12.48 27.72 -10.97
CA ILE A 440 13.90 28.04 -11.08
C ILE A 440 14.61 27.68 -9.77
N LYS A 441 15.63 26.81 -9.82
CA LYS A 441 16.36 26.31 -8.64
C LYS A 441 17.87 26.22 -8.89
N PRO A 442 18.71 26.29 -7.84
CA PRO A 442 20.13 25.97 -7.95
C PRO A 442 20.34 24.52 -8.37
N VAL A 443 21.25 24.29 -9.32
CA VAL A 443 21.55 22.98 -9.90
C VAL A 443 23.04 22.66 -9.79
N PHE A 444 23.33 21.37 -9.74
CA PHE A 444 24.69 20.82 -9.66
C PHE A 444 24.88 19.84 -10.81
N GLN A 445 26.06 19.84 -11.41
CA GLN A 445 26.46 18.91 -12.45
C GLN A 445 27.23 17.74 -11.82
N LEU A 446 26.67 16.54 -11.96
CA LEU A 446 27.32 15.28 -11.61
C LEU A 446 27.92 14.67 -12.88
N MET A 447 29.19 14.26 -12.82
CA MET A 447 29.87 13.52 -13.88
C MET A 447 30.40 12.17 -13.38
N THR A 448 30.15 11.11 -14.14
CA THR A 448 30.68 9.77 -13.87
C THR A 448 31.94 9.48 -14.68
N ARG A 449 32.73 8.49 -14.26
CA ARG A 449 33.98 8.07 -14.88
C ARG A 449 33.83 7.61 -16.34
N LEU A 450 32.70 7.01 -16.70
CA LEU A 450 32.34 6.66 -18.08
C LEU A 450 31.85 7.87 -18.90
N GLY A 451 31.92 9.09 -18.34
CA GLY A 451 31.59 10.33 -19.03
C GLY A 451 30.10 10.64 -19.08
N ARG A 452 29.27 10.00 -18.26
CA ARG A 452 27.83 10.34 -18.17
C ARG A 452 27.69 11.58 -17.31
N ARG A 453 26.76 12.47 -17.71
CA ARG A 453 26.54 13.76 -17.06
C ARG A 453 25.06 13.97 -16.82
N ILE A 454 24.73 14.51 -15.65
CA ILE A 454 23.38 14.93 -15.32
C ILE A 454 23.43 16.18 -14.45
N ARG A 455 22.51 17.10 -14.68
CA ARG A 455 22.38 18.32 -13.89
C ARG A 455 21.06 18.28 -13.15
N ALA A 456 21.13 18.34 -11.83
CA ALA A 456 19.99 18.16 -10.93
C ALA A 456 20.09 19.08 -9.71
N THR A 457 18.99 19.25 -8.97
CA THR A 457 19.00 19.97 -7.70
C THR A 457 19.74 19.18 -6.62
N ALA A 458 20.27 19.87 -5.61
CA ALA A 458 21.01 19.26 -4.48
C ALA A 458 20.27 18.08 -3.83
N ASN A 459 18.95 18.19 -3.68
CA ASN A 459 18.12 17.17 -3.05
C ASN A 459 17.69 16.02 -4.00
N HIS A 460 18.19 15.96 -5.24
CA HIS A 460 17.80 14.89 -6.16
C HIS A 460 18.42 13.55 -5.74
N PRO A 461 17.62 12.51 -5.45
CA PRO A 461 18.16 11.21 -5.08
C PRO A 461 18.68 10.45 -6.30
N PHE A 462 19.81 9.76 -6.15
CA PHE A 462 20.41 8.89 -7.16
C PHE A 462 20.55 7.48 -6.61
N ARG A 463 20.27 6.47 -7.43
CA ARG A 463 20.36 5.07 -6.97
C ARG A 463 21.84 4.72 -6.77
N THR A 464 22.24 4.41 -5.54
CA THR A 464 23.52 3.78 -5.19
C THR A 464 23.29 2.31 -4.82
N LEU A 465 24.34 1.56 -4.51
CA LEU A 465 24.18 0.18 -4.04
C LEU A 465 23.42 0.10 -2.70
N GLU A 466 23.62 1.12 -1.86
CA GLU A 466 23.17 1.16 -0.47
C GLU A 466 21.81 1.87 -0.31
N GLY A 467 21.37 2.66 -1.29
CA GLY A 467 20.10 3.37 -1.19
C GLY A 467 19.89 4.42 -2.28
N TRP A 468 19.22 5.52 -1.89
CA TRP A 468 18.97 6.69 -2.72
C TRP A 468 19.47 7.97 -2.02
N PRO A 469 20.79 8.12 -1.80
CA PRO A 469 21.33 9.36 -1.26
C PRO A 469 21.04 10.54 -2.19
N ARG A 470 20.90 11.72 -1.60
CA ARG A 470 20.75 12.97 -2.34
C ARG A 470 22.06 13.37 -3.01
N LEU A 471 21.96 14.18 -4.07
CA LEU A 471 23.14 14.69 -4.77
C LEU A 471 24.13 15.40 -3.82
N ASP A 472 23.63 16.17 -2.85
CA ASP A 472 24.46 16.87 -1.86
C ASP A 472 25.07 15.96 -0.78
N GLU A 473 24.63 14.70 -0.68
CA GLU A 473 25.17 13.69 0.23
C GLU A 473 26.17 12.76 -0.47
N LEU A 474 26.21 12.76 -1.81
CA LEU A 474 27.12 11.94 -2.60
C LEU A 474 28.57 12.43 -2.48
N GLN A 475 29.49 11.48 -2.34
CA GLN A 475 30.93 11.73 -2.30
C GLN A 475 31.59 11.32 -3.61
N LEU A 476 32.74 11.93 -3.91
CA LEU A 476 33.59 11.48 -5.01
C LEU A 476 34.05 10.04 -4.74
N GLY A 477 33.99 9.18 -5.75
CA GLY A 477 34.23 7.75 -5.59
C GLY A 477 32.98 6.90 -5.29
N SER A 478 31.86 7.52 -4.87
CA SER A 478 30.58 6.81 -4.75
C SER A 478 30.11 6.32 -6.12
N ARG A 479 29.37 5.20 -6.16
CA ARG A 479 28.88 4.61 -7.41
C ARG A 479 27.37 4.74 -7.55
N ILE A 480 26.93 5.20 -8.73
CA ILE A 480 25.52 5.36 -9.07
C ILE A 480 25.08 4.41 -10.18
N ALA A 481 23.79 4.07 -10.17
CA ALA A 481 23.19 3.16 -11.13
C ALA A 481 22.96 3.84 -12.48
N LEU A 482 23.46 3.16 -13.50
CA LEU A 482 23.30 3.45 -14.92
C LEU A 482 22.61 2.27 -15.59
N ILE A 483 21.99 2.49 -16.73
CA ILE A 483 21.49 1.39 -17.55
C ILE A 483 22.58 0.88 -18.50
N ALA A 484 22.63 -0.45 -18.66
CA ALA A 484 23.57 -1.09 -19.57
C ALA A 484 23.31 -0.65 -21.02
N SER A 485 24.39 -0.33 -21.73
CA SER A 485 24.39 0.11 -23.12
C SER A 485 24.07 -1.03 -24.12
N HIS A 486 22.98 -1.78 -23.94
CA HIS A 486 22.39 -2.57 -25.03
C HIS A 486 21.62 -1.68 -26.03
N LEU A 487 21.50 -0.38 -25.74
CA LEU A 487 20.99 0.66 -26.64
C LEU A 487 22.08 1.39 -27.45
N GLU A 488 23.36 1.13 -27.18
CA GLU A 488 24.47 1.73 -27.93
C GLU A 488 25.31 0.60 -28.53
N ASN A 489 25.07 0.25 -29.81
CA ASN A 489 25.85 -0.70 -30.62
C ASN A 489 27.37 -0.44 -30.50
N ARG A 490 28.01 -0.96 -29.44
CA ARG A 490 29.45 -0.86 -29.17
C ARG A 490 29.95 -2.23 -28.76
N PRO A 491 31.10 -2.68 -29.30
CA PRO A 491 31.64 -4.00 -29.02
C PRO A 491 31.84 -4.20 -27.51
N PRO A 492 31.60 -5.43 -27.00
CA PRO A 492 31.72 -5.74 -25.58
C PRO A 492 33.19 -5.57 -25.15
N SER A 493 33.50 -4.53 -24.38
CA SER A 493 34.75 -4.48 -23.63
C SER A 493 34.60 -5.35 -22.38
N THR A 494 35.66 -6.11 -22.07
CA THR A 494 35.74 -7.16 -21.05
C THR A 494 35.46 -6.72 -19.60
N ASN A 495 35.24 -5.43 -19.36
CA ASN A 495 34.93 -4.84 -18.05
C ASN A 495 33.46 -4.41 -17.87
N ARG A 496 32.57 -4.68 -18.83
CA ARG A 496 31.14 -4.31 -18.75
C ARG A 496 30.35 -5.39 -18.00
N GLY A 497 29.94 -5.10 -16.75
CA GLY A 497 29.03 -5.94 -15.97
C GLY A 497 29.50 -6.31 -14.56
N MET A 498 30.53 -5.64 -14.02
CA MET A 498 31.02 -6.00 -12.69
C MET A 498 30.13 -5.46 -11.56
N VAL A 499 29.67 -6.36 -10.69
CA VAL A 499 29.09 -6.03 -9.38
C VAL A 499 30.23 -5.53 -8.47
N PRO A 500 30.11 -4.34 -7.87
CA PRO A 500 31.21 -3.76 -7.09
C PRO A 500 31.64 -4.62 -5.89
N SER A 501 32.91 -4.52 -5.48
CA SER A 501 33.47 -5.33 -4.38
C SER A 501 32.83 -5.05 -3.01
N ASN A 502 32.27 -3.87 -2.79
CA ASN A 502 31.63 -3.55 -1.52
C ASN A 502 30.35 -4.36 -1.25
N VAL A 503 29.79 -5.11 -2.22
CA VAL A 503 28.65 -6.03 -1.97
C VAL A 503 29.02 -7.23 -1.09
N TRP A 504 30.32 -7.53 -0.94
CA TRP A 504 30.77 -8.64 -0.12
C TRP A 504 30.38 -8.46 1.36
N GLN A 505 30.54 -7.27 1.91
CA GLN A 505 30.25 -6.99 3.32
C GLN A 505 28.76 -7.00 3.70
N PRO A 506 27.85 -6.34 2.96
CA PRO A 506 26.44 -6.29 3.33
C PRO A 506 25.62 -7.51 2.87
N HIS A 507 26.07 -8.26 1.85
CA HIS A 507 25.22 -9.30 1.23
C HIS A 507 25.83 -10.71 1.21
N ALA A 508 27.15 -10.83 1.02
CA ALA A 508 27.78 -12.16 0.92
C ALA A 508 28.27 -12.69 2.28
N LEU A 509 28.99 -11.88 3.06
CA LEU A 509 29.55 -12.28 4.35
C LEU A 509 28.47 -12.58 5.41
N PRO A 510 27.39 -11.80 5.57
CA PRO A 510 26.32 -12.12 6.51
C PRO A 510 25.60 -13.41 6.13
N ALA A 511 25.32 -13.61 4.83
CA ALA A 511 24.68 -14.83 4.34
C ALA A 511 25.56 -16.07 4.57
N MET A 512 26.89 -15.95 4.43
CA MET A 512 27.82 -17.02 4.80
C MET A 512 27.78 -17.34 6.30
N GLN A 513 27.73 -16.31 7.16
CA GLN A 513 27.66 -16.47 8.61
C GLN A 513 26.36 -17.16 9.04
N THR A 514 25.20 -16.72 8.51
CA THR A 514 23.90 -17.36 8.75
C THR A 514 23.92 -18.85 8.37
N ARG A 515 24.69 -19.20 7.34
CA ARG A 515 24.82 -20.58 6.85
C ARG A 515 25.94 -21.38 7.52
N GLY A 516 26.71 -20.78 8.43
CA GLY A 516 27.88 -21.41 9.05
C GLY A 516 28.99 -21.77 8.06
N LEU A 517 29.03 -21.14 6.88
CA LEU A 517 30.02 -21.42 5.85
C LEU A 517 31.32 -20.66 6.12
N THR A 518 32.42 -21.41 6.21
CA THR A 518 33.76 -20.81 6.21
C THR A 518 34.16 -20.35 4.80
N GLN A 519 35.08 -19.39 4.72
CA GLN A 519 35.59 -18.90 3.42
C GLN A 519 36.18 -20.03 2.56
N ARG A 520 36.89 -20.98 3.18
CA ARG A 520 37.41 -22.19 2.52
C ARG A 520 36.31 -23.06 1.92
N GLN A 521 35.23 -23.29 2.66
CA GLN A 521 34.10 -24.08 2.17
C GLN A 521 33.39 -23.38 1.02
N MET A 522 33.23 -22.06 1.07
CA MET A 522 32.66 -21.28 -0.03
C MET A 522 33.53 -21.35 -1.30
N HIS A 523 34.85 -21.16 -1.17
CA HIS A 523 35.78 -21.28 -2.30
C HIS A 523 35.80 -22.70 -2.92
N SER A 524 35.75 -23.73 -2.07
CA SER A 524 35.63 -25.13 -2.49
C SER A 524 34.35 -25.39 -3.29
N GLN A 525 33.20 -24.91 -2.80
CA GLN A 525 31.91 -25.03 -3.52
C GLN A 525 31.86 -24.20 -4.82
N LEU A 526 32.64 -23.12 -4.91
CA LEU A 526 32.81 -22.35 -6.15
C LEU A 526 33.83 -22.96 -7.11
N GLY A 527 34.55 -24.03 -6.74
CA GLY A 527 35.59 -24.63 -7.56
C GLY A 527 36.76 -23.67 -7.83
N THR A 528 37.07 -22.78 -6.88
CA THR A 528 38.16 -21.79 -6.98
C THR A 528 39.21 -22.06 -5.91
N ALA A 529 40.49 -21.80 -6.22
CA ALA A 529 41.56 -21.87 -5.23
C ALA A 529 41.31 -20.88 -4.08
N ASP A 530 41.66 -21.27 -2.85
CA ASP A 530 41.57 -20.41 -1.67
C ASP A 530 42.61 -19.28 -1.79
N LEU A 531 42.15 -18.10 -2.21
CA LEU A 531 42.97 -16.90 -2.44
C LEU A 531 43.01 -15.98 -1.19
N GLY A 532 42.57 -16.46 -0.02
CA GLY A 532 42.50 -15.67 1.20
C GLY A 532 41.57 -14.47 1.07
N THR A 533 41.99 -13.28 1.56
CA THR A 533 41.15 -12.08 1.59
C THR A 533 41.18 -11.23 0.30
N GLN A 534 42.03 -11.56 -0.67
CA GLN A 534 42.13 -10.82 -1.94
C GLN A 534 40.82 -10.73 -2.76
N PRO A 535 39.98 -11.78 -2.85
CA PRO A 535 38.75 -11.74 -3.65
C PRO A 535 37.73 -10.71 -3.16
N TYR A 536 37.71 -10.41 -1.85
CA TYR A 536 36.73 -9.50 -1.24
C TYR A 536 36.99 -8.03 -1.57
N ARG A 537 38.16 -7.70 -2.15
CA ARG A 537 38.48 -6.35 -2.61
C ARG A 537 38.26 -6.17 -4.12
N GLN A 538 37.97 -7.24 -4.85
CA GLN A 538 37.79 -7.24 -6.30
C GLN A 538 36.30 -7.19 -6.67
N ASN A 539 35.97 -6.44 -7.74
CA ASN A 539 34.63 -6.46 -8.28
C ASN A 539 34.32 -7.86 -8.87
N LEU A 540 33.07 -8.28 -8.77
CA LEU A 540 32.59 -9.58 -9.24
C LEU A 540 32.02 -9.47 -10.66
N SER A 541 32.35 -10.38 -11.58
CA SER A 541 31.55 -10.52 -12.80
C SER A 541 30.13 -11.00 -12.44
N ARG A 542 29.12 -10.73 -13.28
CA ARG A 542 27.73 -11.18 -13.00
C ARG A 542 27.62 -12.69 -12.80
N GLU A 543 28.30 -13.46 -13.65
CA GLU A 543 28.35 -14.92 -13.54
C GLU A 543 28.96 -15.35 -12.20
N ARG A 544 30.06 -14.72 -11.78
CA ARG A 544 30.69 -15.00 -10.49
C ARG A 544 29.81 -14.56 -9.32
N ALA A 545 29.16 -13.40 -9.42
CA ALA A 545 28.22 -12.92 -8.41
C ALA A 545 27.01 -13.85 -8.26
N TYR A 546 26.46 -14.36 -9.37
CA TYR A 546 25.38 -15.34 -9.35
C TYR A 546 25.83 -16.65 -8.69
N ARG A 547 27.00 -17.18 -9.07
CA ARG A 547 27.56 -18.39 -8.45
C ARG A 547 27.80 -18.21 -6.95
N VAL A 548 28.36 -17.06 -6.54
CA VAL A 548 28.51 -16.72 -5.11
C VAL A 548 27.15 -16.66 -4.44
N ALA A 549 26.16 -15.98 -5.04
CA ALA A 549 24.80 -15.87 -4.50
C ALA A 549 24.13 -17.23 -4.31
N THR A 550 24.29 -18.17 -5.26
CA THR A 550 23.78 -19.54 -5.14
C THR A 550 24.47 -20.29 -4.00
N VAL A 551 25.78 -20.15 -3.86
CA VAL A 551 26.57 -20.83 -2.82
C VAL A 551 26.30 -20.25 -1.43
N VAL A 552 26.15 -18.93 -1.28
CA VAL A 552 25.86 -18.31 0.03
C VAL A 552 24.36 -18.21 0.30
N GLN A 553 23.51 -18.55 -0.68
CA GLN A 553 22.05 -18.41 -0.65
C GLN A 553 21.60 -16.99 -0.27
N SER A 554 22.20 -15.97 -0.89
CA SER A 554 21.80 -14.57 -0.71
C SER A 554 20.84 -14.14 -1.82
N PRO A 555 19.54 -13.93 -1.53
CA PRO A 555 18.59 -13.41 -2.50
C PRO A 555 18.99 -12.03 -3.04
N GLN A 556 19.55 -11.18 -2.18
CA GLN A 556 19.98 -9.82 -2.54
C GLN A 556 21.14 -9.85 -3.54
N LEU A 557 22.14 -10.73 -3.32
CA LEU A 557 23.25 -10.88 -4.26
C LEU A 557 22.80 -11.52 -5.59
N ALA A 558 21.83 -12.44 -5.55
CA ALA A 558 21.25 -13.04 -6.76
C ALA A 558 20.49 -12.00 -7.59
N GLN A 559 19.76 -11.08 -6.94
CA GLN A 559 19.08 -9.97 -7.59
C GLN A 559 20.08 -9.01 -8.24
N LEU A 560 21.15 -8.64 -7.54
CA LEU A 560 22.23 -7.80 -8.10
C LEU A 560 22.94 -8.45 -9.30
N ALA A 561 23.12 -9.77 -9.28
CA ALA A 561 23.71 -10.50 -10.40
C ALA A 561 22.81 -10.51 -11.65
N ASN A 562 21.49 -10.48 -11.46
CA ASN A 562 20.47 -10.53 -12.53
C ASN A 562 19.88 -9.16 -12.92
N SER A 563 20.26 -8.08 -12.25
CA SER A 563 19.75 -6.72 -12.48
C SER A 563 20.28 -6.10 -13.77
N ASP A 564 19.54 -5.26 -14.49
CA ASP A 564 20.03 -4.58 -15.72
C ASP A 564 20.95 -3.37 -15.47
N LEU A 565 21.27 -3.12 -14.20
CA LEU A 565 22.01 -1.94 -13.76
C LEU A 565 23.53 -2.12 -13.87
N TYR A 566 24.20 -1.00 -14.14
CA TYR A 566 25.64 -0.83 -14.10
C TYR A 566 26.00 0.22 -13.05
N TRP A 567 27.09 0.01 -12.31
CA TRP A 567 27.53 0.92 -11.25
C TRP A 567 28.78 1.66 -11.68
N ASP A 568 28.67 2.96 -11.92
CA ASP A 568 29.81 3.80 -12.29
C ASP A 568 30.14 4.82 -11.21
N GLU A 569 31.42 5.14 -11.15
CA GLU A 569 32.02 6.00 -10.13
C GLU A 569 31.81 7.47 -10.48
N ILE A 570 31.42 8.26 -9.47
CA ILE A 570 31.33 9.71 -9.57
C ILE A 570 32.73 10.31 -9.50
N ILE A 571 33.09 11.11 -10.50
CA ILE A 571 34.39 11.78 -10.59
C ILE A 571 34.32 13.28 -10.33
N SER A 572 33.14 13.91 -10.49
CA SER A 572 32.94 15.31 -10.13
C SER A 572 31.48 15.62 -9.78
N ILE A 573 31.30 16.54 -8.83
CA ILE A 573 30.03 17.19 -8.51
C ILE A 573 30.33 18.68 -8.34
N GLU A 574 29.78 19.51 -9.22
CA GLU A 574 30.09 20.95 -9.28
C GLU A 574 28.81 21.78 -9.31
N SER A 575 28.80 22.95 -8.67
CA SER A 575 27.68 23.89 -8.81
C SER A 575 27.57 24.38 -10.25
N ALA A 576 26.36 24.30 -10.81
CA ALA A 576 26.07 24.60 -12.22
C ALA A 576 25.10 25.78 -12.38
N GLY A 577 24.99 26.64 -11.36
CA GLY A 577 24.18 27.86 -11.40
C GLY A 577 22.71 27.64 -11.02
N ILE A 578 21.83 28.54 -11.48
CA ILE A 578 20.39 28.52 -11.20
C ILE A 578 19.65 28.44 -12.53
N GLU A 579 18.84 27.40 -12.73
CA GLU A 579 18.13 27.15 -13.98
C GLU A 579 16.69 26.71 -13.70
N GLU A 580 15.84 26.76 -14.73
CA GLU A 580 14.52 26.14 -14.69
C GLU A 580 14.66 24.61 -14.66
N VAL A 581 14.02 23.98 -13.69
CA VAL A 581 14.10 22.54 -13.43
C VAL A 581 12.75 21.86 -13.59
N PHE A 582 12.79 20.61 -14.01
CA PHE A 582 11.67 19.80 -14.44
C PHE A 582 11.67 18.48 -13.70
N ASP A 583 10.51 17.84 -13.67
CA ASP A 583 10.35 16.52 -13.09
C ASP A 583 9.36 15.70 -13.94
N LEU A 584 9.43 14.38 -13.80
CA LEU A 584 8.65 13.41 -14.55
C LEU A 584 8.04 12.39 -13.59
N THR A 585 6.81 11.98 -13.88
CA THR A 585 6.01 11.11 -13.00
C THR A 585 5.70 9.78 -13.70
N VAL A 586 6.27 8.68 -13.21
CA VAL A 586 5.98 7.32 -13.69
C VAL A 586 5.13 6.55 -12.66
N PRO A 587 3.91 6.08 -12.98
CA PRO A 587 3.07 5.28 -12.09
C PRO A 587 3.76 4.07 -11.43
N GLY A 588 3.44 3.84 -10.15
CA GLY A 588 3.87 2.66 -9.39
C GLY A 588 5.31 2.75 -8.89
N ASP A 589 5.95 1.59 -8.73
CA ASP A 589 7.26 1.45 -8.06
C ASP A 589 8.46 1.72 -8.97
N HIS A 590 8.19 2.39 -10.08
CA HIS A 590 9.12 2.61 -11.16
C HIS A 590 9.91 3.90 -10.95
N ASN A 591 11.23 3.80 -11.05
CA ASN A 591 12.14 4.94 -11.07
C ASN A 591 12.64 5.18 -12.49
N PHE A 592 12.48 6.39 -13.02
CA PHE A 592 12.74 6.63 -14.44
C PHE A 592 14.23 6.78 -14.75
N VAL A 593 14.57 6.66 -16.03
CA VAL A 593 15.95 6.82 -16.52
C VAL A 593 16.12 8.15 -17.22
N ALA A 594 17.13 8.91 -16.80
CA ALA A 594 17.48 10.22 -17.33
C ALA A 594 18.98 10.29 -17.65
N ASN A 595 19.36 10.68 -18.87
CA ASN A 595 20.75 10.63 -19.33
C ASN A 595 21.45 9.26 -19.11
N ASN A 596 20.68 8.18 -19.19
CA ASN A 596 21.08 6.79 -18.88
C ASN A 596 21.45 6.54 -17.41
N ILE A 597 21.15 7.47 -16.51
CA ILE A 597 21.28 7.36 -15.05
C ILE A 597 19.89 7.10 -14.46
N VAL A 598 19.80 6.23 -13.48
CA VAL A 598 18.55 5.92 -12.78
C VAL A 598 18.29 6.97 -11.69
N VAL A 599 17.12 7.60 -11.76
CA VAL A 599 16.73 8.75 -10.93
C VAL A 599 15.40 8.49 -10.23
N HIS A 600 15.26 9.00 -9.01
CA HIS A 600 14.10 8.69 -8.18
C HIS A 600 12.83 9.37 -8.69
N ASN A 601 11.70 8.68 -8.59
CA ASN A 601 10.38 9.17 -8.97
C ASN A 601 9.71 9.97 -7.83
N SER A 602 8.66 10.74 -8.11
CA SER A 602 8.02 11.59 -7.07
C SER A 602 7.05 10.80 -6.18
N ILE A 603 7.11 11.00 -4.84
CA ILE A 603 6.30 10.32 -3.79
C ILE A 603 4.80 10.69 -3.85
N GLU A 604 4.46 11.76 -4.58
CA GLU A 604 3.11 12.35 -4.69
C GLU A 604 2.06 11.41 -5.31
N GLN A 605 2.45 10.28 -5.89
CA GLN A 605 1.61 9.54 -6.82
C GLN A 605 0.42 8.85 -6.17
N ASP A 606 0.61 8.22 -5.01
CA ASP A 606 -0.40 7.33 -4.43
C ASP A 606 -1.57 8.06 -3.75
N ALA A 607 -1.40 9.35 -3.46
CA ALA A 607 -2.48 10.19 -2.96
C ALA A 607 -3.51 10.51 -4.06
N ASP A 608 -4.79 10.43 -3.73
CA ASP A 608 -5.88 10.81 -4.63
C ASP A 608 -6.22 12.29 -4.50
N LEU A 609 -6.11 12.83 -3.28
CA LEU A 609 -6.33 14.23 -2.93
C LEU A 609 -5.15 14.75 -2.12
N ILE A 610 -4.63 15.93 -2.50
CA ILE A 610 -3.60 16.65 -1.76
C ILE A 610 -4.13 18.02 -1.41
N VAL A 611 -4.21 18.28 -0.11
CA VAL A 611 -4.67 19.53 0.49
C VAL A 611 -3.49 20.20 1.17
N MET A 612 -3.25 21.48 0.90
CA MET A 612 -2.23 22.28 1.57
C MET A 612 -2.87 23.39 2.37
N LEU A 613 -2.43 23.58 3.61
CA LEU A 613 -2.86 24.66 4.48
C LEU A 613 -1.88 25.81 4.45
N TYR A 614 -2.40 27.01 4.23
CA TYR A 614 -1.64 28.25 4.27
C TYR A 614 -2.40 29.33 5.04
N ARG A 615 -1.68 30.07 5.89
CA ARG A 615 -2.20 31.22 6.63
C ARG A 615 -1.25 32.38 6.41
N ASP A 616 -1.70 33.40 5.72
CA ASP A 616 -0.87 34.56 5.40
C ASP A 616 -0.46 35.33 6.66
N GLU A 617 -1.37 35.43 7.64
CA GLU A 617 -1.16 36.12 8.91
C GLU A 617 0.02 35.58 9.74
N TYR A 618 0.44 34.32 9.49
CA TYR A 618 1.60 33.75 10.16
C TYR A 618 2.91 34.39 9.69
N TYR A 619 2.98 34.81 8.42
CA TYR A 619 4.15 35.45 7.84
C TYR A 619 4.02 36.97 7.79
N ASN A 620 2.79 37.47 7.62
CA ASN A 620 2.44 38.87 7.45
C ASN A 620 1.39 39.28 8.49
N PRO A 621 1.77 39.73 9.70
CA PRO A 621 0.82 40.04 10.78
C PRO A 621 -0.22 41.11 10.43
N ASP A 622 0.12 42.04 9.52
CA ASP A 622 -0.73 43.16 9.08
C ASP A 622 -1.55 42.84 7.82
N THR A 623 -1.63 41.56 7.43
CA THR A 623 -2.38 41.13 6.24
C THR A 623 -3.88 41.45 6.34
N PRO A 624 -4.53 41.87 5.24
CA PRO A 624 -5.99 42.04 5.23
C PRO A 624 -6.74 40.70 5.39
N ASP A 625 -6.10 39.56 5.09
CA ASP A 625 -6.67 38.22 5.23
C ASP A 625 -6.48 37.62 6.66
N ARG A 626 -6.47 38.47 7.70
CA ARG A 626 -6.28 38.02 9.09
C ARG A 626 -7.39 37.08 9.54
N GLY A 627 -7.02 35.98 10.20
CA GLY A 627 -7.95 34.92 10.60
C GLY A 627 -8.47 34.06 9.44
N ILE A 628 -7.96 34.24 8.21
CA ILE A 628 -8.31 33.41 7.06
C ILE A 628 -7.24 32.34 6.85
N ALA A 629 -7.69 31.10 6.72
CA ALA A 629 -6.87 29.98 6.32
C ALA A 629 -7.25 29.53 4.90
N GLU A 630 -6.27 29.45 4.02
CA GLU A 630 -6.41 28.87 2.70
C GLU A 630 -6.24 27.35 2.79
N VAL A 631 -7.25 26.64 2.31
CA VAL A 631 -7.27 25.19 2.07
C VAL A 631 -7.08 24.99 0.57
N ILE A 632 -5.84 24.76 0.16
CA ILE A 632 -5.43 24.66 -1.24
C ILE A 632 -5.51 23.20 -1.69
N ILE A 633 -6.47 22.88 -2.56
CA ILE A 633 -6.53 21.58 -3.21
C ILE A 633 -5.53 21.58 -4.36
N ALA A 634 -4.37 21.01 -4.11
CA ALA A 634 -3.22 21.07 -5.00
C ALA A 634 -3.13 19.87 -5.96
N LYS A 635 -3.76 18.74 -5.60
CA LYS A 635 -4.00 17.58 -6.47
C LYS A 635 -5.38 17.00 -6.17
N HIS A 636 -6.14 16.65 -7.19
CA HIS A 636 -7.40 15.93 -7.07
C HIS A 636 -7.54 15.01 -8.28
N ARG A 637 -7.55 13.68 -8.08
CA ARG A 637 -7.63 12.71 -9.19
C ARG A 637 -8.96 12.74 -9.93
N ASN A 638 -10.04 13.03 -9.22
CA ASN A 638 -11.41 12.85 -9.70
C ASN A 638 -12.20 14.17 -9.78
N GLY A 639 -11.54 15.33 -9.63
CA GLY A 639 -12.22 16.62 -9.62
C GLY A 639 -11.28 17.82 -9.71
N PRO A 640 -11.80 19.04 -9.51
CA PRO A 640 -11.04 20.27 -9.71
C PRO A 640 -10.00 20.50 -8.61
N VAL A 641 -8.95 21.25 -8.99
CA VAL A 641 -7.98 21.87 -8.06
C VAL A 641 -8.35 23.34 -7.85
N GLY A 642 -7.93 23.92 -6.73
CA GLY A 642 -8.27 25.30 -6.40
C GLY A 642 -8.03 25.63 -4.94
N THR A 643 -8.66 26.68 -4.45
CA THR A 643 -8.43 27.17 -3.09
C THR A 643 -9.75 27.55 -2.44
N VAL A 644 -9.98 26.97 -1.27
CA VAL A 644 -11.09 27.31 -0.38
C VAL A 644 -10.55 28.19 0.74
N LYS A 645 -11.30 29.23 1.10
CA LYS A 645 -10.99 30.07 2.26
C LYS A 645 -11.89 29.67 3.43
N LEU A 646 -11.29 29.39 4.58
CA LEU A 646 -12.00 29.12 5.83
C LEU A 646 -11.60 30.16 6.88
N LEU A 647 -12.47 30.41 7.85
CA LEU A 647 -12.12 31.16 9.06
C LEU A 647 -11.36 30.25 10.01
N PHE A 648 -10.26 30.74 10.57
CA PHE A 648 -9.48 30.05 11.59
C PHE A 648 -9.33 30.91 12.83
N GLU A 649 -9.79 30.37 13.96
CA GLU A 649 -9.67 31.01 15.28
C GLU A 649 -8.55 30.31 16.07
N PRO A 650 -7.32 30.85 16.07
CA PRO A 650 -6.16 30.19 16.66
C PRO A 650 -6.31 29.92 18.15
N GLN A 651 -7.02 30.80 18.87
CA GLN A 651 -7.23 30.71 20.32
C GLN A 651 -8.04 29.47 20.72
N PHE A 652 -8.94 29.04 19.84
CA PHE A 652 -9.87 27.91 20.06
C PHE A 652 -9.54 26.71 19.19
N THR A 653 -8.48 26.78 18.39
CA THR A 653 -8.11 25.73 17.42
C THR A 653 -9.26 25.34 16.49
N ARG A 654 -10.09 26.32 16.10
CA ARG A 654 -11.37 26.10 15.41
C ARG A 654 -11.34 26.59 13.97
N PHE A 655 -11.92 25.81 13.07
CA PHE A 655 -12.17 26.19 11.68
C PHE A 655 -13.67 26.38 11.45
N ARG A 656 -14.06 27.40 10.66
CA ARG A 656 -15.46 27.66 10.30
C ARG A 656 -15.59 28.02 8.83
N ASN A 657 -16.78 27.84 8.26
CA ASN A 657 -17.13 28.34 6.93
C ASN A 657 -16.99 29.87 6.88
N LEU A 658 -16.49 30.40 5.75
CA LEU A 658 -16.31 31.85 5.56
C LEU A 658 -17.63 32.59 5.40
N ALA A 659 -18.59 31.98 4.69
CA ALA A 659 -19.97 32.45 4.64
C ALA A 659 -20.75 31.81 5.80
N GLY A 660 -21.52 32.63 6.53
CA GLY A 660 -22.53 32.14 7.47
C GLY A 660 -23.65 31.45 6.70
N GLY A 661 -23.49 30.15 6.40
CA GLY A 661 -24.61 29.30 5.97
C GLY A 661 -25.64 29.18 7.11
N PRO A 662 -26.90 28.81 6.79
CA PRO A 662 -27.96 28.74 7.78
C PRO A 662 -27.53 27.82 8.92
N THR A 663 -27.54 28.36 10.13
CA THR A 663 -27.40 27.58 11.36
C THR A 663 -28.43 26.47 11.35
N ALA A 664 -27.95 25.22 11.34
CA ALA A 664 -28.78 24.04 11.56
C ALA A 664 -29.39 24.03 12.96
#